data_AF-A0A857C5W1-F1
#
_entry.id   AF-A0A857C5W1-F1
#
_cell.length_a   1.000
_cell.length_b   1.000
_cell.length_c   1.000
_cell.angle_alpha   90.00
_cell.angle_beta   90.00
_cell.angle_gamma   90.00
#
_symmetry.space_group_name_H-M   'P 1'
#
loop_
_entity.id
_entity.type
_entity.pdbx_description
1 polymer ?
#
loop_
_entity_poly.entity_id
_entity_poly.type
_entity_poly.pdbx_seq_one_letter_code
_entity_poly.pdbx_strand_id
1 'polypeptide(L)'
;MRVGKYKGLFQSTALASLSLAAAAPVSAQDVADINMLSPAHVIRLFYGDPDEPGYSTGLTDPARIGGMTADGAMFVGTVYRSYGDSIASGFVWTDDEGVMPVGDPSIARPLNGSQNYNANDISADGGVIVGRAAPGVSGGEFGLRAYRWTSAGGFQPLGSIAGNTNPFSEATAVSGDGSVIVGYVGVNGGEAFRWTEGGGMQSLGWLDGRDTYGNDQATAASYDGSVIVGSALSSSDRFQAFRWTEDTGMVALPTLAAYSAPNNTASATDVSWDGSVIVGHSLNGFAAQAVRWVDGEIFSLGGLDGASSVLSWAQAVSGNGEVIVGNVSSGSTGHGFRWTDDDGMLTVEDWLRNSGATIVSSLPSEPNRSDITRTAEATNEDGSIVIGLTRDDELYIARGNGTGPTGTITTGGTGGTGGTGGTGGTGGTGGTGGTGGTGGTGGTGGTGGTGGTGGTGGTGGTGIITLQALGSSLGSAGATNTMAVKSMGVIVNGAGSRPLDRRAPDGKFTMWTGGDWGRDDHGSRDGSLGLGEIGVGYNFGPVQLNGVAGYTGAEQTTVLGGSSEVQAGYVKLEAIGQITGDENSGLWGVMTGTGLWGNADIARNYLSGGLVDTSTGSTDVEGYGVRARLQWENLIPHISPYGELSYARTCLDAYTETGGAFPAAFNSLCDASTEIRYGFDARYPLMEQFRLIGTLEGVHRFESSGSNVTGQVVGLGAFNLGAAKYQQDWLRAGAGFEVDVSGSTLSLMGNATTKGETASAWVAANWRVTF
;
A
#
# COMPACT_ATOMS: atom_id res chain seq x y z
N MET A 1 -33.19 -64.82 4.42
CA MET A 1 -32.37 -66.02 4.75
C MET A 1 -31.44 -65.62 5.91
N ARG A 2 -31.62 -66.24 7.10
CA ARG A 2 -30.80 -66.20 8.35
C ARG A 2 -30.40 -64.81 8.89
N VAL A 3 -31.05 -64.21 9.91
CA VAL A 3 -31.18 -64.54 11.36
C VAL A 3 -29.85 -64.78 12.09
N GLY A 4 -29.52 -63.89 13.04
CA GLY A 4 -28.31 -63.97 13.88
C GLY A 4 -28.23 -63.05 15.12
N LYS A 5 -29.30 -62.99 15.93
CA LYS A 5 -29.36 -62.66 17.39
C LYS A 5 -28.79 -61.33 17.95
N TYR A 6 -29.71 -60.43 18.32
CA TYR A 6 -29.60 -59.58 19.50
C TYR A 6 -30.65 -60.03 20.55
N LYS A 7 -30.22 -60.28 21.78
CA LYS A 7 -31.02 -60.26 23.02
C LYS A 7 -30.47 -59.04 23.80
N GLY A 8 -31.24 -58.00 24.11
CA GLY A 8 -32.21 -57.91 25.20
C GLY A 8 -31.70 -56.81 26.16
N LEU A 9 -32.14 -55.56 25.95
CA LEU A 9 -33.13 -54.84 26.77
C LEU A 9 -32.66 -54.52 28.20
N PHE A 10 -32.32 -53.25 28.47
CA PHE A 10 -33.04 -52.42 29.46
C PHE A 10 -32.87 -50.93 29.14
N GLN A 11 -34.00 -50.23 29.21
CA GLN A 11 -34.23 -48.83 28.86
C GLN A 11 -33.69 -47.87 29.93
N SER A 12 -33.22 -46.70 29.51
CA SER A 12 -33.72 -45.42 30.04
C SER A 12 -33.58 -44.31 28.98
N THR A 13 -34.65 -43.54 28.87
CA THR A 13 -35.03 -42.52 27.90
C THR A 13 -34.21 -41.23 28.08
N ALA A 14 -33.50 -40.76 27.05
CA ALA A 14 -33.94 -39.79 26.03
C ALA A 14 -34.12 -38.34 26.54
N LEU A 15 -33.11 -37.50 26.30
CA LEU A 15 -33.28 -36.10 25.90
C LEU A 15 -32.21 -35.77 24.85
N ALA A 16 -32.67 -35.10 23.81
CA ALA A 16 -32.13 -35.16 22.46
C ALA A 16 -30.83 -34.38 22.28
N SER A 17 -29.90 -35.02 21.61
CA SER A 17 -28.91 -34.42 20.72
C SER A 17 -29.62 -33.47 19.74
N LEU A 18 -29.47 -32.17 19.97
CA LEU A 18 -29.73 -31.15 18.96
C LEU A 18 -28.52 -31.12 18.02
N SER A 19 -28.59 -31.93 16.96
CA SER A 19 -27.86 -31.67 15.73
C SER A 19 -28.42 -30.37 15.13
N LEU A 20 -27.82 -29.24 15.47
CA LEU A 20 -28.00 -28.02 14.69
C LEU A 20 -27.31 -28.25 13.35
N ALA A 21 -28.10 -28.19 12.27
CA ALA A 21 -27.61 -28.18 10.92
C ALA A 21 -26.55 -27.08 10.80
N ALA A 22 -25.32 -27.48 10.48
CA ALA A 22 -24.27 -26.57 10.05
C ALA A 22 -24.81 -25.82 8.83
N ALA A 23 -25.18 -24.56 9.02
CA ALA A 23 -25.29 -23.63 7.93
C ALA A 23 -23.91 -23.61 7.24
N ALA A 24 -23.92 -23.76 5.92
CA ALA A 24 -22.73 -23.82 5.09
C ALA A 24 -21.73 -22.71 5.50
N PRO A 25 -20.43 -23.01 5.61
CA PRO A 25 -19.44 -21.97 5.82
C PRO A 25 -19.54 -21.01 4.63
N VAL A 26 -19.85 -19.75 4.91
CA VAL A 26 -19.47 -18.67 4.00
C VAL A 26 -17.94 -18.68 4.03
N SER A 27 -17.38 -19.12 2.92
CA SER A 27 -15.98 -19.47 2.72
C SER A 27 -15.06 -18.27 2.90
N ALA A 28 -13.79 -18.60 3.12
CA ALA A 28 -12.62 -17.74 3.22
C ALA A 28 -12.32 -16.88 1.98
N GLN A 29 -13.34 -16.48 1.19
CA GLN A 29 -13.18 -15.77 -0.08
C GLN A 29 -12.82 -14.30 0.14
N ASP A 30 -13.51 -13.56 1.03
CA ASP A 30 -13.34 -12.11 1.12
C ASP A 30 -11.95 -11.61 1.61
N VAL A 31 -11.10 -12.50 2.16
CA VAL A 31 -9.70 -12.19 2.52
C VAL A 31 -8.69 -12.98 1.68
N ALA A 32 -9.09 -14.13 1.10
CA ALA A 32 -8.31 -14.78 0.05
C ALA A 32 -8.30 -13.99 -1.26
N ASP A 33 -9.28 -13.11 -1.47
CA ASP A 33 -9.38 -12.26 -2.65
C ASP A 33 -8.27 -11.19 -2.71
N ILE A 34 -7.54 -10.88 -1.62
CA ILE A 34 -6.38 -9.97 -1.67
C ILE A 34 -5.13 -10.65 -2.26
N ASN A 35 -5.06 -11.99 -2.23
CA ASN A 35 -3.86 -12.75 -2.60
C ASN A 35 -3.82 -13.19 -4.08
N MET A 36 -4.68 -12.66 -4.95
CA MET A 36 -4.67 -12.95 -6.41
C MET A 36 -5.03 -11.75 -7.29
N LEU A 37 -4.78 -10.51 -6.84
CA LEU A 37 -5.17 -9.31 -7.57
C LEU A 37 -3.99 -8.69 -8.29
N SER A 38 -3.96 -8.80 -9.62
CA SER A 38 -3.00 -8.05 -10.42
C SER A 38 -3.07 -6.54 -10.08
N PRO A 39 -2.00 -5.76 -10.26
CA PRO A 39 -2.04 -4.31 -10.05
C PRO A 39 -3.21 -3.63 -10.77
N ALA A 40 -3.59 -4.10 -11.96
CA ALA A 40 -4.78 -3.64 -12.67
C ALA A 40 -6.09 -3.90 -11.91
N HIS A 41 -6.19 -5.04 -11.22
CA HIS A 41 -7.33 -5.40 -10.38
C HIS A 41 -7.35 -4.59 -9.07
N VAL A 42 -6.20 -4.38 -8.42
CA VAL A 42 -6.09 -3.51 -7.23
C VAL A 42 -6.53 -2.09 -7.57
N ILE A 43 -6.12 -1.58 -8.73
CA ILE A 43 -6.51 -0.26 -9.21
C ILE A 43 -8.02 -0.22 -9.53
N ARG A 44 -8.61 -1.25 -10.15
CA ARG A 44 -10.07 -1.33 -10.36
C ARG A 44 -10.87 -1.35 -9.05
N LEU A 45 -10.40 -2.07 -8.03
CA LEU A 45 -11.03 -2.07 -6.72
C LEU A 45 -10.96 -0.70 -6.05
N PHE A 46 -9.87 0.05 -6.22
CA PHE A 46 -9.80 1.44 -5.79
C PHE A 46 -10.87 2.30 -6.47
N TYR A 47 -11.14 2.04 -7.75
CA TYR A 47 -12.23 2.66 -8.50
C TYR A 47 -13.63 2.14 -8.14
N GLY A 48 -13.75 1.12 -7.26
CA GLY A 48 -15.03 0.52 -6.88
C GLY A 48 -15.74 -0.25 -7.99
N ASP A 49 -15.02 -0.62 -9.06
CA ASP A 49 -15.60 -1.31 -10.21
C ASP A 49 -15.74 -2.82 -9.95
N PRO A 50 -16.90 -3.44 -10.23
CA PRO A 50 -17.08 -4.87 -10.07
C PRO A 50 -16.34 -5.67 -11.15
N ASP A 51 -16.05 -6.94 -10.87
CA ASP A 51 -15.53 -7.88 -11.88
C ASP A 51 -16.50 -8.06 -13.06
N GLU A 52 -15.97 -8.03 -14.28
CA GLU A 52 -16.78 -8.28 -15.48
C GLU A 52 -16.95 -9.79 -15.74
N PRO A 53 -18.19 -10.33 -15.77
CA PRO A 53 -18.41 -11.74 -16.01
C PRO A 53 -17.87 -12.17 -17.39
N GLY A 54 -16.97 -13.16 -17.42
CA GLY A 54 -16.50 -13.80 -18.65
C GLY A 54 -15.11 -13.36 -19.15
N TYR A 55 -14.45 -12.43 -18.47
CA TYR A 55 -13.02 -12.13 -18.68
C TYR A 55 -12.18 -12.76 -17.58
N SER A 56 -11.16 -13.54 -17.93
CA SER A 56 -10.29 -14.17 -16.92
C SER A 56 -9.38 -13.13 -16.28
N THR A 57 -9.04 -13.30 -14.99
CA THR A 57 -8.02 -12.50 -14.29
C THR A 57 -6.65 -12.51 -14.98
N GLY A 58 -6.36 -13.50 -15.83
CA GLY A 58 -5.15 -13.58 -16.66
C GLY A 58 -5.27 -12.99 -18.08
N LEU A 59 -6.40 -12.35 -18.42
CA LEU A 59 -6.63 -11.67 -19.72
C LEU A 59 -6.82 -10.17 -19.54
N THR A 60 -6.45 -9.63 -18.38
CA THR A 60 -6.42 -8.18 -18.22
C THR A 60 -5.20 -7.63 -18.94
N ASP A 61 -5.36 -6.83 -19.99
CA ASP A 61 -4.25 -6.07 -20.59
C ASP A 61 -3.43 -5.42 -19.47
N PRO A 62 -2.10 -5.61 -19.46
CA PRO A 62 -1.23 -5.04 -18.43
C PRO A 62 -1.40 -3.53 -18.34
N ALA A 63 -1.15 -2.98 -17.15
CA ALA A 63 -1.00 -1.54 -17.00
C ALA A 63 0.05 -1.04 -18.02
N ARG A 64 -0.30 -0.02 -18.80
CA ARG A 64 0.67 0.66 -19.67
C ARG A 64 1.37 1.71 -18.84
N ILE A 65 2.69 1.65 -18.77
CA ILE A 65 3.48 2.65 -18.05
C ILE A 65 3.68 3.86 -18.95
N GLY A 66 3.56 5.05 -18.38
CA GLY A 66 3.89 6.31 -19.01
C GLY A 66 5.23 6.83 -18.51
N GLY A 67 5.27 8.12 -18.14
CA GLY A 67 6.47 8.78 -17.61
C GLY A 67 6.68 8.64 -16.11
N MET A 68 7.84 9.12 -15.66
CA MET A 68 8.29 9.14 -14.26
C MET A 68 8.92 10.49 -13.92
N THR A 69 8.81 10.93 -12.67
CA THR A 69 9.49 12.12 -12.16
C THR A 69 11.00 11.93 -12.05
N ALA A 70 11.72 13.05 -11.97
CA ALA A 70 13.17 13.12 -11.84
C ALA A 70 13.73 12.25 -10.71
N ASP A 71 13.10 12.34 -9.55
CA ASP A 71 13.48 11.63 -8.32
C ASP A 71 12.98 10.18 -8.29
N GLY A 72 12.17 9.75 -9.25
CA GLY A 72 11.53 8.44 -9.25
C GLY A 72 10.41 8.28 -8.23
N ALA A 73 10.00 9.38 -7.58
CA ALA A 73 8.96 9.38 -6.56
C ALA A 73 7.56 9.22 -7.17
N MET A 74 7.31 9.68 -8.40
CA MET A 74 6.01 9.50 -9.05
C MET A 74 6.17 8.91 -10.45
N PHE A 75 5.18 8.14 -10.89
CA PHE A 75 5.04 7.74 -12.29
C PHE A 75 3.57 7.64 -12.68
N VAL A 76 3.29 7.72 -13.97
CA VAL A 76 1.92 7.60 -14.49
C VAL A 76 1.77 6.34 -15.31
N GLY A 77 0.53 5.93 -15.50
CA GLY A 77 0.21 4.84 -16.41
C GLY A 77 -1.27 4.79 -16.72
N THR A 78 -1.67 3.75 -17.43
CA THR A 78 -3.05 3.54 -17.87
C THR A 78 -3.49 2.12 -17.58
N VAL A 79 -4.68 1.98 -17.01
CA VAL A 79 -5.32 0.69 -16.72
C VAL A 79 -6.66 0.58 -17.43
N TYR A 80 -7.05 -0.62 -17.83
CA TYR A 80 -8.40 -0.90 -18.32
C TYR A 80 -9.39 -1.04 -17.16
N ARG A 81 -10.46 -0.24 -17.17
CA ARG A 81 -11.57 -0.31 -16.21
C ARG A 81 -12.76 -1.14 -16.69
N SER A 82 -12.99 -1.24 -18.01
CA SER A 82 -13.97 -2.16 -18.61
C SER A 82 -13.41 -2.76 -19.90
N TYR A 83 -13.46 -4.09 -20.02
CA TYR A 83 -13.01 -4.78 -21.23
C TYR A 83 -14.11 -4.79 -22.29
N GLY A 84 -15.34 -5.14 -21.88
CA GLY A 84 -16.49 -5.17 -22.78
C GLY A 84 -16.72 -3.83 -23.50
N ASP A 85 -16.47 -2.72 -22.82
CA ASP A 85 -16.68 -1.37 -23.34
C ASP A 85 -15.39 -0.65 -23.77
N SER A 86 -14.22 -1.30 -23.67
CA SER A 86 -12.91 -0.73 -24.02
C SER A 86 -12.61 0.60 -23.31
N ILE A 87 -12.90 0.67 -22.02
CA ILE A 87 -12.72 1.87 -21.19
C ILE A 87 -11.41 1.76 -20.41
N ALA A 88 -10.54 2.74 -20.58
CA ALA A 88 -9.31 2.90 -19.82
C ALA A 88 -9.34 4.16 -18.95
N SER A 89 -8.49 4.18 -17.93
CA SER A 89 -8.25 5.35 -17.10
C SER A 89 -6.76 5.48 -16.81
N GLY A 90 -6.27 6.71 -16.90
CA GLY A 90 -4.95 7.07 -16.41
C GLY A 90 -4.89 6.98 -14.89
N PHE A 91 -3.76 6.55 -14.36
CA PHE A 91 -3.44 6.61 -12.96
C PHE A 91 -2.11 7.36 -12.78
N VAL A 92 -1.93 7.93 -11.60
CA VAL A 92 -0.65 8.38 -11.09
C VAL A 92 -0.34 7.49 -9.90
N TRP A 93 0.83 6.85 -9.91
CA TRP A 93 1.42 6.36 -8.69
C TRP A 93 2.26 7.50 -8.14
N THR A 94 1.93 7.96 -6.95
CA THR A 94 2.83 8.80 -6.19
C THR A 94 3.43 7.97 -5.09
N ASP A 95 4.68 8.32 -4.81
CA ASP A 95 5.20 8.57 -3.50
C ASP A 95 4.04 8.87 -2.53
N ASP A 96 3.46 10.04 -2.38
CA ASP A 96 2.57 10.31 -1.23
C ASP A 96 1.26 9.50 -1.07
N GLU A 97 0.70 8.97 -2.14
CA GLU A 97 -0.69 8.49 -2.16
C GLU A 97 -0.81 7.06 -2.71
N GLY A 98 0.29 6.46 -3.17
CA GLY A 98 0.25 5.21 -3.92
C GLY A 98 -0.45 5.40 -5.27
N VAL A 99 -1.16 4.38 -5.76
CA VAL A 99 -1.88 4.50 -7.04
C VAL A 99 -3.20 5.25 -6.86
N MET A 100 -3.32 6.38 -7.54
CA MET A 100 -4.48 7.25 -7.59
C MET A 100 -4.96 7.45 -9.04
N PRO A 101 -6.26 7.70 -9.29
CA PRO A 101 -6.70 8.27 -10.56
C PRO A 101 -5.97 9.58 -10.87
N VAL A 102 -5.74 9.87 -12.14
CA VAL A 102 -5.35 11.24 -12.52
C VAL A 102 -6.58 12.15 -12.32
N GLY A 103 -6.47 13.10 -11.40
CA GLY A 103 -7.56 14.01 -11.03
C GLY A 103 -8.66 13.36 -10.17
N ASP A 104 -9.81 14.02 -10.08
CA ASP A 104 -10.97 13.55 -9.30
C ASP A 104 -12.11 13.11 -10.23
N PRO A 105 -12.07 11.90 -10.81
CA PRO A 105 -13.25 11.28 -11.34
C PRO A 105 -14.03 10.69 -10.17
N SER A 106 -14.91 11.49 -9.54
CA SER A 106 -15.79 11.00 -8.48
C SER A 106 -16.32 9.59 -8.82
N ILE A 107 -16.10 8.65 -7.89
CA ILE A 107 -16.53 7.24 -7.91
C ILE A 107 -18.05 7.05 -8.10
N ALA A 108 -18.81 8.15 -8.17
CA ALA A 108 -20.24 8.19 -8.40
C ALA A 108 -20.65 8.36 -9.88
N ARG A 109 -19.71 8.52 -10.84
CA ARG A 109 -20.04 8.64 -12.27
C ARG A 109 -20.17 7.25 -12.92
N PRO A 110 -21.19 7.00 -13.76
CA PRO A 110 -21.31 5.72 -14.46
C PRO A 110 -20.09 5.45 -15.36
N LEU A 111 -19.48 4.27 -15.24
CA LEU A 111 -18.40 3.81 -16.10
C LEU A 111 -18.93 3.61 -17.53
N ASN A 112 -18.66 4.56 -18.42
CA ASN A 112 -19.03 4.49 -19.84
C ASN A 112 -17.97 5.19 -20.71
N GLY A 113 -18.05 5.06 -22.03
CA GLY A 113 -17.04 5.59 -22.96
C GLY A 113 -16.74 7.10 -22.86
N SER A 114 -17.62 7.90 -22.24
CA SER A 114 -17.34 9.32 -21.97
C SER A 114 -16.29 9.55 -20.88
N GLN A 115 -15.99 8.53 -20.07
CA GLN A 115 -15.01 8.54 -18.98
C GLN A 115 -13.66 7.91 -19.39
N ASN A 116 -13.45 7.61 -20.68
CA ASN A 116 -12.21 7.01 -21.16
C ASN A 116 -11.07 8.05 -21.23
N TYR A 117 -9.92 7.74 -20.62
CA TYR A 117 -8.69 8.55 -20.74
C TYR A 117 -7.45 7.70 -20.44
N ASN A 118 -6.29 8.15 -20.92
CA ASN A 118 -4.98 7.58 -20.56
C ASN A 118 -4.08 8.64 -19.92
N ALA A 119 -3.01 8.19 -19.28
CA ALA A 119 -1.87 9.02 -18.90
C ALA A 119 -0.63 8.45 -19.59
N ASN A 120 -0.03 9.25 -20.46
CA ASN A 120 1.11 8.85 -21.29
C ASN A 120 2.43 9.36 -20.69
N ASP A 121 2.44 10.52 -20.04
CA ASP A 121 3.67 11.12 -19.52
C ASP A 121 3.42 12.13 -18.39
N ILE A 122 4.47 12.44 -17.62
CA ILE A 122 4.46 13.36 -16.48
C ILE A 122 5.74 14.23 -16.47
N SER A 123 5.62 15.50 -16.08
CA SER A 123 6.78 16.40 -15.96
C SER A 123 7.74 15.96 -14.84
N ALA A 124 8.99 16.42 -14.89
CA ALA A 124 10.05 15.99 -13.98
C ALA A 124 9.73 16.28 -12.50
N ASP A 125 8.92 17.31 -12.23
CA ASP A 125 8.46 17.73 -10.90
C ASP A 125 7.08 17.14 -10.51
N GLY A 126 6.46 16.34 -11.37
CA GLY A 126 5.14 15.74 -11.13
C GLY A 126 3.95 16.69 -11.35
N GLY A 127 4.19 17.95 -11.72
CA GLY A 127 3.18 19.00 -11.77
C GLY A 127 2.22 18.93 -12.96
N VAL A 128 2.64 18.29 -14.06
CA VAL A 128 1.90 18.24 -15.33
C VAL A 128 1.80 16.80 -15.82
N ILE A 129 0.57 16.30 -16.04
CA ILE A 129 0.31 14.98 -16.64
C ILE A 129 -0.37 15.17 -17.98
N VAL A 130 -0.01 14.36 -18.98
CA VAL A 130 -0.55 14.45 -20.34
C VAL A 130 -1.06 13.11 -20.88
N GLY A 131 -1.96 13.20 -21.85
CA GLY A 131 -2.51 12.04 -22.54
C GLY A 131 -3.62 12.45 -23.52
N ARG A 132 -4.55 11.55 -23.76
CA ARG A 132 -5.82 11.79 -24.47
C ARG A 132 -7.01 11.41 -23.58
N ALA A 133 -8.08 12.17 -23.71
CA ALA A 133 -9.27 12.00 -22.89
C ALA A 133 -10.54 12.21 -23.71
N ALA A 134 -11.58 11.44 -23.38
CA ALA A 134 -12.91 11.60 -23.95
C ALA A 134 -13.58 12.90 -23.49
N PRO A 135 -14.58 13.40 -24.25
CA PRO A 135 -15.32 14.63 -23.95
C PRO A 135 -15.85 14.74 -22.51
N GLY A 136 -16.26 13.63 -21.90
CA GLY A 136 -16.80 13.62 -20.53
C GLY A 136 -15.77 13.83 -19.43
N VAL A 137 -14.48 13.82 -19.78
CA VAL A 137 -13.33 14.07 -18.90
C VAL A 137 -12.70 15.44 -19.19
N SER A 138 -12.33 15.70 -20.44
CA SER A 138 -11.62 16.92 -20.84
C SER A 138 -12.51 18.08 -21.30
N GLY A 139 -13.84 17.90 -21.38
CA GLY A 139 -14.77 18.97 -21.76
C GLY A 139 -14.81 19.32 -23.26
N GLY A 140 -14.32 18.43 -24.13
CA GLY A 140 -14.39 18.59 -25.61
C GLY A 140 -15.78 18.33 -26.21
N GLU A 141 -15.97 18.67 -27.49
CA GLU A 141 -17.27 18.51 -28.17
C GLU A 141 -17.47 17.08 -28.72
N PHE A 142 -16.43 16.50 -29.36
CA PHE A 142 -16.39 15.12 -29.87
C PHE A 142 -14.94 14.61 -29.99
N GLY A 143 -14.74 13.28 -29.96
CA GLY A 143 -13.44 12.62 -30.16
C GLY A 143 -12.55 12.58 -28.92
N LEU A 144 -11.57 11.67 -28.90
CA LEU A 144 -10.50 11.66 -27.88
C LEU A 144 -9.54 12.81 -28.17
N ARG A 145 -9.31 13.69 -27.21
CA ARG A 145 -8.43 14.85 -27.38
C ARG A 145 -7.26 14.85 -26.42
N ALA A 146 -6.13 15.32 -26.92
CA ALA A 146 -4.96 15.61 -26.14
C ALA A 146 -5.32 16.57 -24.99
N TYR A 147 -4.84 16.25 -23.79
CA TYR A 147 -5.07 17.06 -22.61
C TYR A 147 -3.77 17.35 -21.86
N ARG A 148 -3.82 18.42 -21.06
CA ARG A 148 -2.92 18.74 -19.97
C ARG A 148 -3.70 18.64 -18.67
N TRP A 149 -3.17 17.97 -17.67
CA TRP A 149 -3.73 17.94 -16.32
C TRP A 149 -2.76 18.61 -15.36
N THR A 150 -3.32 19.39 -14.43
CA THR A 150 -2.61 19.98 -13.29
C THR A 150 -3.51 19.91 -12.07
N SER A 151 -2.92 19.82 -10.87
CA SER A 151 -3.68 19.84 -9.62
C SER A 151 -4.55 21.10 -9.47
N ALA A 152 -4.04 22.26 -9.89
CA ALA A 152 -4.74 23.54 -9.78
C ALA A 152 -5.88 23.72 -10.79
N GLY A 153 -5.79 23.13 -11.97
CA GLY A 153 -6.70 23.42 -13.08
C GLY A 153 -7.44 22.21 -13.66
N GLY A 154 -7.21 21.00 -13.15
CA GLY A 154 -7.83 19.77 -13.65
C GLY A 154 -7.48 19.45 -15.10
N PHE A 155 -8.33 18.68 -15.78
CA PHE A 155 -8.17 18.33 -17.19
C PHE A 155 -8.46 19.52 -18.11
N GLN A 156 -7.49 19.89 -18.93
CA GLN A 156 -7.61 20.95 -19.93
C GLN A 156 -7.31 20.41 -21.33
N PRO A 157 -8.20 20.60 -22.32
CA PRO A 157 -7.94 20.17 -23.69
C PRO A 157 -6.91 21.11 -24.36
N LEU A 158 -6.01 20.56 -25.18
CA LEU A 158 -4.94 21.34 -25.83
C LEU A 158 -5.39 22.15 -27.05
N GLY A 159 -6.63 21.97 -27.52
CA GLY A 159 -7.16 22.62 -28.71
C GLY A 159 -6.91 21.82 -30.00
N SER A 160 -6.57 22.52 -31.08
CA SER A 160 -6.37 21.95 -32.44
C SER A 160 -5.33 22.77 -33.21
N ILE A 161 -4.65 22.14 -34.18
CA ILE A 161 -3.78 22.85 -35.13
C ILE A 161 -4.63 23.70 -36.07
N ALA A 162 -4.23 24.95 -36.31
CA ALA A 162 -4.93 25.84 -37.23
C ALA A 162 -5.00 25.23 -38.65
N GLY A 163 -6.21 25.10 -39.19
CA GLY A 163 -6.44 24.49 -40.50
C GLY A 163 -6.59 22.97 -40.51
N ASN A 164 -6.25 22.29 -39.41
CA ASN A 164 -6.49 20.86 -39.23
C ASN A 164 -7.85 20.63 -38.54
N THR A 165 -8.75 19.92 -39.20
CA THR A 165 -10.13 19.67 -38.72
C THR A 165 -10.31 18.30 -38.05
N ASN A 166 -9.22 17.54 -37.88
CA ASN A 166 -9.30 16.22 -37.26
C ASN A 166 -9.72 16.33 -35.78
N PRO A 167 -10.77 15.60 -35.34
CA PRO A 167 -11.25 15.69 -33.97
C PRO A 167 -10.43 14.84 -32.98
N PHE A 168 -9.40 14.14 -33.44
CA PHE A 168 -8.58 13.24 -32.62
C PHE A 168 -7.17 13.79 -32.45
N SER A 169 -6.72 13.87 -31.20
CA SER A 169 -5.35 14.21 -30.86
C SER A 169 -4.89 13.46 -29.62
N GLU A 170 -3.59 13.24 -29.52
CA GLU A 170 -2.97 12.59 -28.39
C GLU A 170 -1.68 13.31 -28.02
N ALA A 171 -1.55 13.68 -26.75
CA ALA A 171 -0.29 14.10 -26.18
C ALA A 171 0.47 12.83 -25.75
N THR A 172 1.69 12.67 -26.27
CA THR A 172 2.54 11.51 -26.03
C THR A 172 3.57 11.79 -24.94
N ALA A 173 4.05 13.03 -24.84
CA ALA A 173 5.03 13.45 -23.86
C ALA A 173 4.91 14.92 -23.45
N VAL A 174 5.52 15.27 -22.32
CA VAL A 174 5.66 16.61 -21.77
C VAL A 174 7.13 16.89 -21.43
N SER A 175 7.60 18.13 -21.63
CA SER A 175 8.95 18.52 -21.24
C SER A 175 9.15 18.42 -19.72
N GLY A 176 10.39 18.24 -19.29
CA GLY A 176 10.73 18.13 -17.87
C GLY A 176 10.25 19.32 -17.02
N ASP A 177 10.28 20.53 -17.57
CA ASP A 177 9.77 21.77 -16.94
C ASP A 177 8.24 21.96 -17.04
N GLY A 178 7.52 21.03 -17.69
CA GLY A 178 6.07 21.04 -17.86
C GLY A 178 5.53 22.08 -18.85
N SER A 179 6.38 22.80 -19.58
CA SER A 179 6.00 23.96 -20.40
C SER A 179 5.66 23.63 -21.86
N VAL A 180 6.21 22.52 -22.39
CA VAL A 180 6.00 22.06 -23.76
C VAL A 180 5.35 20.68 -23.76
N ILE A 181 4.26 20.51 -24.51
CA ILE A 181 3.58 19.22 -24.68
C ILE A 181 3.68 18.82 -26.15
N VAL A 182 4.03 17.56 -26.42
CA VAL A 182 4.18 17.05 -27.78
C VAL A 182 3.26 15.88 -28.04
N GLY A 183 3.01 15.60 -29.31
CA GLY A 183 2.16 14.49 -29.70
C GLY A 183 1.77 14.53 -31.17
N TYR A 184 0.59 14.05 -31.49
CA TYR A 184 0.07 14.08 -32.85
C TYR A 184 -1.45 14.32 -32.93
N VAL A 185 -1.89 14.80 -34.09
CA VAL A 185 -3.30 14.97 -34.46
C VAL A 185 -3.65 13.95 -35.55
N GLY A 186 -4.52 12.98 -35.26
CA GLY A 186 -4.95 11.98 -36.25
C GLY A 186 -5.35 10.61 -35.69
N VAL A 187 -6.12 9.83 -36.47
CA VAL A 187 -6.52 8.43 -36.14
C VAL A 187 -5.71 7.40 -36.94
N ASN A 188 -5.44 7.68 -38.22
CA ASN A 188 -4.80 6.77 -39.19
C ASN A 188 -3.72 7.50 -40.03
N GLY A 189 -3.14 8.57 -39.47
CA GLY A 189 -2.34 9.59 -40.16
C GLY A 189 -2.17 10.80 -39.24
N GLY A 190 -1.08 10.84 -38.47
CA GLY A 190 -0.79 11.86 -37.46
C GLY A 190 -0.01 13.07 -37.99
N GLU A 191 -0.44 14.28 -37.65
CA GLU A 191 0.41 15.47 -37.75
C GLU A 191 1.07 15.72 -36.40
N ALA A 192 2.40 15.61 -36.34
CA ALA A 192 3.14 15.85 -35.10
C ALA A 192 3.04 17.31 -34.67
N PHE A 193 2.81 17.55 -33.38
CA PHE A 193 2.65 18.89 -32.82
C PHE A 193 3.57 19.15 -31.64
N ARG A 194 3.85 20.44 -31.41
CA ARG A 194 4.19 20.98 -30.08
C ARG A 194 3.09 21.94 -29.62
N TRP A 195 2.85 21.95 -28.33
CA TRP A 195 1.91 22.84 -27.67
C TRP A 195 2.63 23.60 -26.57
N THR A 196 2.33 24.89 -26.47
CA THR A 196 2.73 25.76 -25.36
C THR A 196 1.52 26.56 -24.91
N GLU A 197 1.49 26.99 -23.65
CA GLU A 197 0.34 27.73 -23.11
C GLU A 197 0.07 29.04 -23.88
N GLY A 198 1.12 29.76 -24.29
CA GLY A 198 0.99 31.00 -25.06
C GLY A 198 0.76 30.81 -26.57
N GLY A 199 1.22 29.69 -27.13
CA GLY A 199 1.19 29.42 -28.58
C GLY A 199 0.06 28.51 -29.05
N GLY A 200 -0.57 27.76 -28.14
CA GLY A 200 -1.50 26.70 -28.50
C GLY A 200 -0.81 25.56 -29.26
N MET A 201 -1.59 24.74 -29.96
CA MET A 201 -1.11 23.58 -30.72
C MET A 201 -0.54 24.02 -32.08
N GLN A 202 0.72 23.69 -32.35
CA GLN A 202 1.46 24.08 -33.55
C GLN A 202 2.07 22.86 -34.22
N SER A 203 1.96 22.79 -35.55
CA SER A 203 2.59 21.74 -36.37
C SER A 203 4.11 21.82 -36.28
N LEU A 204 4.77 20.65 -36.22
CA LEU A 204 6.23 20.55 -36.30
C LEU A 204 6.77 20.57 -37.75
N GLY A 205 5.88 20.54 -38.75
CA GLY A 205 6.25 20.40 -40.16
C GLY A 205 6.50 18.94 -40.55
N TRP A 206 7.29 18.75 -41.61
CA TRP A 206 7.52 17.43 -42.23
C TRP A 206 9.02 17.24 -42.50
N LEU A 207 9.44 15.99 -42.66
CA LEU A 207 10.76 15.68 -43.22
C LEU A 207 10.88 16.18 -44.66
N ASP A 208 12.11 16.55 -45.04
CA ASP A 208 12.46 17.05 -46.37
C ASP A 208 11.91 16.16 -47.50
N GLY A 209 11.38 16.82 -48.53
CA GLY A 209 10.78 16.15 -49.69
C GLY A 209 9.33 15.72 -49.48
N ARG A 210 8.69 16.15 -48.39
CA ARG A 210 7.24 16.00 -48.18
C ARG A 210 6.52 17.31 -47.96
N ASP A 211 5.29 17.38 -48.45
CA ASP A 211 4.41 18.55 -48.43
C ASP A 211 2.97 18.23 -47.98
N THR A 212 2.71 16.98 -47.59
CA THR A 212 1.40 16.52 -47.11
C THR A 212 1.50 15.78 -45.78
N TYR A 213 0.37 15.70 -45.07
CA TYR A 213 0.28 15.05 -43.76
C TYR A 213 0.60 13.55 -43.82
N GLY A 214 1.56 13.13 -42.99
CA GLY A 214 2.05 11.76 -42.86
C GLY A 214 1.53 11.03 -41.61
N ASN A 215 2.10 9.87 -41.27
CA ASN A 215 1.87 9.16 -39.99
C ASN A 215 2.90 9.65 -38.96
N ASP A 216 2.99 10.96 -38.77
CA ASP A 216 4.11 11.59 -38.05
C ASP A 216 3.72 11.83 -36.59
N GLN A 217 4.62 11.46 -35.69
CA GLN A 217 4.35 11.43 -34.25
C GLN A 217 5.58 11.93 -33.51
N ALA A 218 5.42 12.99 -32.73
CA ALA A 218 6.39 13.33 -31.69
C ALA A 218 6.16 12.38 -30.50
N THR A 219 7.24 11.87 -29.91
CA THR A 219 7.20 10.87 -28.83
C THR A 219 7.84 11.37 -27.54
N ALA A 220 8.79 12.30 -27.60
CA ALA A 220 9.46 12.85 -26.42
C ALA A 220 10.01 14.26 -26.67
N ALA A 221 10.31 14.97 -25.58
CA ALA A 221 10.88 16.31 -25.57
C ALA A 221 11.96 16.45 -24.50
N SER A 222 12.98 17.28 -24.75
CA SER A 222 14.00 17.64 -23.73
C SER A 222 13.37 18.38 -22.54
N TYR A 223 14.15 18.64 -21.49
CA TYR A 223 13.65 19.26 -20.25
C TYR A 223 12.97 20.61 -20.49
N ASP A 224 13.49 21.42 -21.40
CA ASP A 224 12.95 22.71 -21.81
C ASP A 224 12.09 22.65 -23.10
N GLY A 225 11.93 21.44 -23.68
CA GLY A 225 11.24 21.21 -24.93
C GLY A 225 11.88 21.83 -26.18
N SER A 226 13.15 22.25 -26.11
CA SER A 226 13.90 22.80 -27.26
C SER A 226 14.28 21.73 -28.30
N VAL A 227 14.36 20.47 -27.87
CA VAL A 227 14.57 19.30 -28.73
C VAL A 227 13.35 18.40 -28.65
N ILE A 228 12.76 18.08 -29.80
CA ILE A 228 11.62 17.16 -29.90
C ILE A 228 12.00 16.00 -30.81
N VAL A 229 11.67 14.79 -30.41
CA VAL A 229 11.99 13.57 -31.18
C VAL A 229 10.74 12.77 -31.48
N GLY A 230 10.86 11.88 -32.45
CA GLY A 230 9.74 11.03 -32.84
C GLY A 230 10.01 10.20 -34.06
N SER A 231 8.92 9.81 -34.72
CA SER A 231 8.93 9.07 -35.97
C SER A 231 8.09 9.80 -37.01
N ALA A 232 8.64 9.95 -38.21
CA ALA A 232 7.95 10.55 -39.34
C ALA A 232 8.18 9.69 -40.57
N LEU A 233 7.21 9.66 -41.47
CA LEU A 233 7.42 9.03 -42.77
C LEU A 233 8.39 9.90 -43.62
N SER A 234 9.20 9.27 -44.45
CA SER A 234 10.04 9.95 -45.44
C SER A 234 9.30 10.14 -46.76
N SER A 235 9.90 10.86 -47.72
CA SER A 235 9.42 10.96 -49.11
C SER A 235 9.35 9.61 -49.85
N SER A 236 9.87 8.53 -49.26
CA SER A 236 9.80 7.16 -49.76
C SER A 236 8.83 6.26 -48.99
N ASP A 237 7.97 6.85 -48.14
CA ASP A 237 7.01 6.15 -47.27
C ASP A 237 7.66 5.14 -46.32
N ARG A 238 8.86 5.45 -45.85
CA ARG A 238 9.58 4.72 -44.79
C ARG A 238 9.63 5.55 -43.51
N PHE A 239 9.34 4.95 -42.37
CA PHE A 239 9.46 5.60 -41.07
C PHE A 239 10.93 5.90 -40.74
N GLN A 240 11.22 7.15 -40.40
CA GLN A 240 12.51 7.59 -39.92
C GLN A 240 12.33 8.25 -38.55
N ALA A 241 13.28 7.97 -37.66
CA ALA A 241 13.41 8.77 -36.46
C ALA A 241 13.76 10.20 -36.86
N PHE A 242 13.20 11.20 -36.17
CA PHE A 242 13.54 12.60 -36.40
C PHE A 242 14.00 13.28 -35.12
N ARG A 243 14.78 14.36 -35.31
CA ARG A 243 15.07 15.38 -34.31
C ARG A 243 14.56 16.72 -34.83
N TRP A 244 13.77 17.41 -34.05
CA TRP A 244 13.23 18.73 -34.36
C TRP A 244 13.80 19.77 -33.41
N THR A 245 14.14 20.94 -33.95
CA THR A 245 14.38 22.17 -33.20
C THR A 245 13.72 23.33 -33.94
N GLU A 246 13.51 24.45 -33.26
CA GLU A 246 12.90 25.63 -33.88
C GLU A 246 13.73 26.17 -35.06
N ASP A 247 15.06 26.07 -34.98
CA ASP A 247 15.98 26.55 -36.02
C ASP A 247 16.02 25.63 -37.26
N THR A 248 15.88 24.33 -37.07
CA THR A 248 16.09 23.34 -38.15
C THR A 248 14.81 22.74 -38.71
N GLY A 249 13.68 22.84 -37.99
CA GLY A 249 12.54 21.97 -38.27
C GLY A 249 12.88 20.49 -38.06
N MET A 250 12.09 19.59 -38.66
CA MET A 250 12.32 18.14 -38.57
C MET A 250 13.52 17.72 -39.43
N VAL A 251 14.51 17.10 -38.79
CA VAL A 251 15.67 16.50 -39.45
C VAL A 251 15.66 14.99 -39.20
N ALA A 252 15.81 14.19 -40.25
CA ALA A 252 15.88 12.73 -40.12
C ALA A 252 17.19 12.29 -39.46
N LEU A 253 17.09 11.34 -38.53
CA LEU A 253 18.23 10.69 -37.89
C LEU A 253 18.72 9.48 -38.73
N PRO A 254 20.02 9.13 -38.66
CA PRO A 254 20.55 7.98 -39.39
C PRO A 254 19.96 6.66 -38.88
N THR A 255 20.15 5.61 -39.68
CA THR A 255 19.62 4.26 -39.47
C THR A 255 20.75 3.24 -39.56
N LEU A 256 20.60 2.07 -38.92
CA LEU A 256 21.65 1.03 -38.94
C LEU A 256 21.77 0.35 -40.32
N ALA A 257 20.66 0.19 -41.03
CA ALA A 257 20.66 -0.28 -42.40
C ALA A 257 20.92 0.87 -43.39
N ALA A 258 21.52 0.58 -44.55
CA ALA A 258 21.68 1.56 -45.61
C ALA A 258 20.32 2.12 -46.07
N TYR A 259 20.26 3.40 -46.45
CA TYR A 259 19.05 4.10 -46.90
C TYR A 259 18.28 3.36 -48.02
N SER A 260 18.99 2.61 -48.87
CA SER A 260 18.41 1.83 -49.98
C SER A 260 17.82 0.47 -49.58
N ALA A 261 17.86 0.08 -48.30
CA ALA A 261 17.34 -1.22 -47.88
C ALA A 261 15.80 -1.26 -47.89
N PRO A 262 15.15 -2.35 -48.35
CA PRO A 262 13.69 -2.42 -48.51
C PRO A 262 12.87 -2.19 -47.23
N ASN A 263 13.47 -2.33 -46.05
CA ASN A 263 12.84 -2.21 -44.74
C ASN A 263 13.63 -1.28 -43.81
N ASN A 264 14.25 -0.22 -44.34
CA ASN A 264 14.97 0.71 -43.50
C ASN A 264 14.00 1.60 -42.70
N THR A 265 13.80 1.30 -41.42
CA THR A 265 13.01 2.15 -40.51
C THR A 265 13.70 2.38 -39.18
N ALA A 266 13.45 3.54 -38.58
CA ALA A 266 13.79 3.83 -37.20
C ALA A 266 12.69 4.65 -36.53
N SER A 267 12.67 4.61 -35.20
CA SER A 267 11.83 5.47 -34.36
C SER A 267 12.63 5.91 -33.16
N ALA A 268 12.58 7.20 -32.83
CA ALA A 268 12.99 7.68 -31.53
C ALA A 268 11.83 7.49 -30.54
N THR A 269 12.15 7.06 -29.32
CA THR A 269 11.17 6.84 -28.25
C THR A 269 11.33 7.87 -27.14
N ASP A 270 12.57 8.29 -26.85
CA ASP A 270 12.87 9.19 -25.74
C ASP A 270 14.15 10.01 -25.97
N VAL A 271 14.36 11.07 -25.18
CA VAL A 271 15.50 11.98 -25.24
C VAL A 271 15.93 12.48 -23.86
N SER A 272 17.24 12.58 -23.62
CA SER A 272 17.79 13.12 -22.36
C SER A 272 17.37 14.57 -22.13
N TRP A 273 17.46 15.03 -20.88
CA TRP A 273 16.99 16.36 -20.50
C TRP A 273 17.71 17.51 -21.18
N ASP A 274 18.99 17.33 -21.49
CA ASP A 274 19.79 18.29 -22.25
C ASP A 274 19.62 18.18 -23.77
N GLY A 275 18.84 17.19 -24.25
CA GLY A 275 18.58 16.97 -25.67
C GLY A 275 19.74 16.34 -26.45
N SER A 276 20.81 15.89 -25.77
CA SER A 276 22.04 15.40 -26.42
C SER A 276 22.01 13.90 -26.76
N VAL A 277 21.28 13.10 -25.99
CA VAL A 277 21.14 11.65 -26.18
C VAL A 277 19.69 11.33 -26.55
N ILE A 278 19.49 10.77 -27.75
CA ILE A 278 18.18 10.31 -28.21
C ILE A 278 18.22 8.79 -28.23
N VAL A 279 17.15 8.12 -27.80
CA VAL A 279 17.08 6.65 -27.82
C VAL A 279 15.89 6.14 -28.61
N GLY A 280 15.96 4.89 -29.03
CA GLY A 280 14.85 4.22 -29.68
C GLY A 280 15.28 2.92 -30.33
N HIS A 281 14.79 2.67 -31.54
CA HIS A 281 15.13 1.45 -32.28
C HIS A 281 15.32 1.70 -33.77
N SER A 282 16.16 0.88 -34.40
CA SER A 282 16.40 0.88 -35.84
C SER A 282 16.40 -0.55 -36.38
N LEU A 283 15.82 -0.75 -37.56
CA LEU A 283 15.86 -2.04 -38.26
C LEU A 283 17.23 -2.27 -38.89
N ASN A 284 17.81 -3.42 -38.58
CA ASN A 284 18.98 -3.97 -39.25
C ASN A 284 18.59 -5.32 -39.89
N GLY A 285 18.28 -5.31 -41.18
CA GLY A 285 17.69 -6.47 -41.87
C GLY A 285 16.23 -6.69 -41.46
N PHE A 286 15.96 -7.76 -40.70
CA PHE A 286 14.63 -8.09 -40.17
C PHE A 286 14.52 -7.93 -38.64
N ALA A 287 15.60 -7.54 -37.96
CA ALA A 287 15.63 -7.37 -36.51
C ALA A 287 15.62 -5.88 -36.13
N ALA A 288 14.72 -5.49 -35.23
CA ALA A 288 14.81 -4.21 -34.55
C ALA A 288 15.89 -4.27 -33.47
N GLN A 289 16.78 -3.30 -33.46
CA GLN A 289 17.82 -3.16 -32.45
C GLN A 289 17.61 -1.87 -31.69
N ALA A 290 17.79 -1.92 -30.37
CA ALA A 290 17.86 -0.73 -29.53
C ALA A 290 19.09 0.08 -29.94
N VAL A 291 18.89 1.39 -30.08
CA VAL A 291 19.93 2.32 -30.51
C VAL A 291 19.87 3.59 -29.66
N ARG A 292 21.00 4.30 -29.66
CA ARG A 292 21.06 5.70 -29.25
C ARG A 292 21.65 6.54 -30.38
N TRP A 293 21.23 7.79 -30.45
CA TRP A 293 21.86 8.81 -31.27
C TRP A 293 22.54 9.84 -30.38
N VAL A 294 23.81 10.12 -30.68
CA VAL A 294 24.64 11.10 -29.98
C VAL A 294 25.39 11.89 -31.05
N ASP A 295 25.34 13.22 -30.99
CA ASP A 295 25.96 14.12 -31.98
C ASP A 295 25.55 13.82 -33.44
N GLY A 296 24.32 13.32 -33.63
CA GLY A 296 23.79 12.96 -34.95
C GLY A 296 24.31 11.64 -35.52
N GLU A 297 25.15 10.90 -34.79
CA GLU A 297 25.60 9.55 -35.12
C GLU A 297 24.72 8.49 -34.44
N ILE A 298 24.60 7.30 -35.03
CA ILE A 298 23.81 6.18 -34.48
C ILE A 298 24.72 5.08 -33.91
N PHE A 299 24.39 4.62 -32.71
CA PHE A 299 25.07 3.53 -32.03
C PHE A 299 24.07 2.44 -31.65
N SER A 300 24.37 1.18 -31.98
CA SER A 300 23.61 0.04 -31.46
C SER A 300 23.99 -0.23 -30.01
N LEU A 301 23.01 -0.50 -29.16
CA LEU A 301 23.22 -0.89 -27.77
C LEU A 301 23.59 -2.38 -27.63
N GLY A 302 23.51 -3.14 -28.73
CA GLY A 302 23.71 -4.59 -28.74
C GLY A 302 22.55 -5.36 -28.09
N GLY A 303 22.89 -6.50 -27.50
CA GLY A 303 22.01 -7.38 -26.76
C GLY A 303 22.74 -7.95 -25.54
N LEU A 304 22.03 -8.75 -24.75
CA LEU A 304 22.61 -9.44 -23.58
C LEU A 304 23.85 -10.25 -23.97
N ASP A 305 24.81 -10.34 -23.04
CA ASP A 305 26.10 -11.02 -23.21
C ASP A 305 26.93 -10.53 -24.42
N GLY A 306 26.72 -9.27 -24.83
CA GLY A 306 27.42 -8.66 -25.98
C GLY A 306 26.92 -9.16 -27.34
N ALA A 307 25.73 -9.76 -27.40
CA ALA A 307 25.17 -10.27 -28.64
C ALA A 307 24.89 -9.15 -29.65
N SER A 308 25.35 -9.30 -30.89
CA SER A 308 25.31 -8.23 -31.91
C SER A 308 24.08 -8.25 -32.82
N SER A 309 23.18 -9.24 -32.68
CA SER A 309 21.99 -9.40 -33.54
C SER A 309 20.83 -9.98 -32.72
N VAL A 310 20.19 -9.11 -31.94
CA VAL A 310 19.10 -9.46 -31.04
C VAL A 310 17.95 -8.47 -31.23
N LEU A 311 16.71 -8.95 -31.09
CA LEU A 311 15.53 -8.08 -31.03
C LEU A 311 15.55 -7.29 -29.73
N SER A 312 15.81 -5.99 -29.81
CA SER A 312 15.82 -5.08 -28.66
C SER A 312 15.17 -3.74 -29.00
N TRP A 313 14.58 -3.11 -27.99
CA TRP A 313 13.92 -1.81 -28.08
C TRP A 313 14.26 -0.98 -26.84
N ALA A 314 14.89 0.17 -27.02
CA ALA A 314 14.94 1.18 -25.97
C ALA A 314 13.54 1.80 -25.81
N GLN A 315 13.12 2.00 -24.56
CA GLN A 315 11.86 2.66 -24.19
C GLN A 315 12.15 4.06 -23.68
N ALA A 316 13.05 4.18 -22.69
CA ALA A 316 13.37 5.44 -22.02
C ALA A 316 14.88 5.63 -21.80
N VAL A 317 15.28 6.88 -21.61
CA VAL A 317 16.63 7.30 -21.23
C VAL A 317 16.54 8.16 -19.96
N SER A 318 17.51 8.00 -19.04
CA SER A 318 17.57 8.81 -17.83
C SER A 318 17.79 10.29 -18.16
N GLY A 319 17.37 11.16 -17.24
CA GLY A 319 17.50 12.61 -17.41
C GLY A 319 18.94 13.05 -17.72
N ASN A 320 19.92 12.42 -17.07
CA ASN A 320 21.35 12.66 -17.32
C ASN A 320 21.91 12.04 -18.61
N GLY A 321 21.12 11.25 -19.36
CA GLY A 321 21.52 10.63 -20.63
C GLY A 321 22.41 9.38 -20.52
N GLU A 322 22.73 8.91 -19.30
CA GLU A 322 23.71 7.84 -19.07
C GLU A 322 23.11 6.43 -18.98
N VAL A 323 21.82 6.33 -18.66
CA VAL A 323 21.12 5.05 -18.47
C VAL A 323 20.00 4.91 -19.49
N ILE A 324 19.95 3.78 -20.19
CA ILE A 324 18.90 3.46 -21.16
C ILE A 324 18.19 2.19 -20.70
N VAL A 325 16.87 2.21 -20.65
CA VAL A 325 16.04 1.04 -20.30
C VAL A 325 15.18 0.60 -21.47
N GLY A 326 14.84 -0.68 -21.50
CA GLY A 326 13.99 -1.21 -22.55
C GLY A 326 13.78 -2.70 -22.49
N ASN A 327 13.45 -3.28 -23.65
CA ASN A 327 13.07 -4.68 -23.78
C ASN A 327 14.04 -5.40 -24.72
N VAL A 328 14.46 -6.62 -24.36
CA VAL A 328 15.34 -7.45 -25.18
C VAL A 328 14.84 -8.89 -25.23
N SER A 329 14.84 -9.49 -26.41
CA SER A 329 14.48 -10.90 -26.59
C SER A 329 15.71 -11.78 -26.54
N SER A 330 15.77 -12.77 -25.66
CA SER A 330 16.82 -13.79 -25.65
C SER A 330 16.21 -15.18 -25.92
N GLY A 331 16.38 -15.68 -27.15
CA GLY A 331 15.70 -16.90 -27.60
C GLY A 331 14.19 -16.70 -27.74
N SER A 332 13.38 -17.48 -27.02
CA SER A 332 11.90 -17.35 -26.99
C SER A 332 11.38 -16.42 -25.89
N THR A 333 12.26 -15.78 -25.13
CA THR A 333 11.91 -15.11 -23.88
C THR A 333 12.28 -13.62 -23.92
N GLY A 334 11.39 -12.73 -23.48
CA GLY A 334 11.65 -11.30 -23.30
C GLY A 334 12.18 -10.96 -21.91
N HIS A 335 12.99 -9.91 -21.82
CA HIS A 335 13.56 -9.38 -20.59
C HIS A 335 13.52 -7.85 -20.59
N GLY A 336 13.32 -7.25 -19.42
CA GLY A 336 13.67 -5.85 -19.20
C GLY A 336 15.20 -5.72 -19.19
N PHE A 337 15.74 -4.71 -19.85
CA PHE A 337 17.16 -4.37 -19.80
C PHE A 337 17.39 -2.98 -19.21
N ARG A 338 18.58 -2.82 -18.64
CA ARG A 338 19.21 -1.54 -18.31
C ARG A 338 20.60 -1.51 -18.96
N TRP A 339 20.93 -0.41 -19.62
CA TRP A 339 22.15 -0.24 -20.39
C TRP A 339 22.90 1.02 -19.95
N THR A 340 24.23 0.91 -19.84
CA THR A 340 25.17 2.03 -19.65
C THR A 340 26.38 1.83 -20.57
N ASP A 341 27.18 2.88 -20.78
CA ASP A 341 28.44 2.76 -21.53
C ASP A 341 29.44 1.79 -20.87
N ASP A 342 29.49 1.78 -19.54
CA ASP A 342 30.44 0.96 -18.77
C ASP A 342 30.03 -0.51 -18.69
N ASP A 343 28.72 -0.79 -18.58
CA ASP A 343 28.21 -2.14 -18.34
C ASP A 343 27.74 -2.84 -19.65
N GLY A 344 27.40 -2.07 -20.68
CA GLY A 344 26.62 -2.58 -21.80
C GLY A 344 25.21 -2.99 -21.37
N MET A 345 24.58 -3.91 -22.11
CA MET A 345 23.21 -4.34 -21.82
C MET A 345 23.17 -5.41 -20.72
N LEU A 346 22.60 -5.05 -19.57
CA LEU A 346 22.28 -5.98 -18.50
C LEU A 346 20.77 -6.21 -18.41
N THR A 347 20.36 -7.35 -17.89
CA THR A 347 18.98 -7.50 -17.42
C THR A 347 18.76 -6.63 -16.19
N VAL A 348 17.50 -6.26 -15.90
CA VAL A 348 17.18 -5.51 -14.67
C VAL A 348 17.66 -6.31 -13.44
N GLU A 349 17.50 -7.62 -13.43
CA GLU A 349 17.94 -8.48 -12.33
C GLU A 349 19.46 -8.51 -12.17
N ASP A 350 20.23 -8.54 -13.26
CA ASP A 350 21.70 -8.52 -13.19
C ASP A 350 22.23 -7.17 -12.72
N TRP A 351 21.61 -6.07 -13.15
CA TRP A 351 21.90 -4.74 -12.60
C TRP A 351 21.60 -4.69 -11.09
N LEU A 352 20.48 -5.26 -10.64
CA LEU A 352 20.14 -5.32 -9.22
C LEU A 352 21.15 -6.17 -8.44
N ARG A 353 21.59 -7.32 -8.98
CA ARG A 353 22.66 -8.14 -8.36
C ARG A 353 23.98 -7.37 -8.28
N ASN A 354 24.36 -6.65 -9.32
CA ASN A 354 25.54 -5.77 -9.32
C ASN A 354 25.40 -4.62 -8.31
N SER A 355 24.16 -4.21 -8.02
CA SER A 355 23.84 -3.23 -6.97
C SER A 355 23.78 -3.84 -5.56
N GLY A 356 23.94 -5.16 -5.41
CA GLY A 356 23.98 -5.86 -4.13
C GLY A 356 22.69 -6.60 -3.74
N ALA A 357 21.67 -6.64 -4.61
CA ALA A 357 20.44 -7.38 -4.34
C ALA A 357 20.64 -8.90 -4.45
N THR A 358 19.92 -9.65 -3.63
CA THR A 358 19.81 -11.11 -3.78
C THR A 358 18.54 -11.45 -4.55
N ILE A 359 18.70 -11.85 -5.82
CA ILE A 359 17.59 -12.21 -6.72
C ILE A 359 17.70 -13.69 -7.10
N VAL A 360 16.67 -14.48 -6.79
CA VAL A 360 16.62 -15.93 -7.10
C VAL A 360 15.98 -16.16 -8.45
N SER A 361 16.63 -17.01 -9.26
CA SER A 361 16.06 -17.50 -10.52
C SER A 361 15.06 -18.63 -10.28
N SER A 362 13.95 -18.58 -11.00
CA SER A 362 12.89 -19.59 -11.10
C SER A 362 13.23 -20.74 -12.05
N LEU A 363 14.37 -20.68 -12.75
CA LEU A 363 14.82 -21.73 -13.67
C LEU A 363 16.05 -22.47 -13.09
N PRO A 364 15.91 -23.73 -12.64
CA PRO A 364 17.01 -24.51 -12.07
C PRO A 364 18.19 -24.72 -13.03
N SER A 365 17.95 -24.66 -14.35
CA SER A 365 18.97 -24.79 -15.40
C SER A 365 19.71 -23.48 -15.70
N GLU A 366 19.18 -22.34 -15.26
CA GLU A 366 19.71 -20.99 -15.52
C GLU A 366 19.65 -20.15 -14.23
N PRO A 367 20.35 -20.57 -13.16
CA PRO A 367 20.21 -19.98 -11.82
C PRO A 367 20.64 -18.50 -11.74
N ASN A 368 21.38 -18.01 -12.75
CA ASN A 368 21.90 -16.64 -12.83
C ASN A 368 21.24 -15.83 -13.97
N ARG A 369 20.17 -16.32 -14.62
CA ARG A 369 19.56 -15.64 -15.76
C ARG A 369 18.15 -15.13 -15.42
N SER A 370 17.86 -13.93 -15.90
CA SER A 370 16.61 -13.16 -15.68
C SER A 370 15.33 -13.96 -15.89
N ASP A 371 14.42 -13.84 -14.94
CA ASP A 371 13.18 -14.60 -14.89
C ASP A 371 11.97 -13.86 -14.29
N ILE A 372 12.16 -12.65 -13.75
CA ILE A 372 11.08 -11.86 -13.15
C ILE A 372 10.53 -10.86 -14.16
N THR A 373 11.40 -10.06 -14.75
CA THR A 373 11.02 -8.93 -15.61
C THR A 373 10.80 -9.37 -17.07
N ARG A 374 9.77 -8.80 -17.68
CA ARG A 374 9.46 -8.89 -19.12
C ARG A 374 9.83 -7.59 -19.83
N THR A 375 9.54 -6.46 -19.18
CA THR A 375 9.82 -5.12 -19.73
C THR A 375 10.54 -4.22 -18.73
N ALA A 376 11.19 -3.18 -19.24
CA ALA A 376 11.61 -2.00 -18.51
C ALA A 376 11.19 -0.78 -19.33
N GLU A 377 10.30 0.04 -18.79
CA GLU A 377 9.54 1.02 -19.57
C GLU A 377 9.89 2.47 -19.20
N ALA A 378 10.26 2.74 -17.95
CA ALA A 378 10.69 4.06 -17.52
C ALA A 378 11.78 4.00 -16.45
N THR A 379 12.56 5.08 -16.35
CA THR A 379 13.64 5.26 -15.39
C THR A 379 13.76 6.73 -14.97
N ASN A 380 14.29 7.00 -13.78
CA ASN A 380 14.42 8.34 -13.23
C ASN A 380 15.72 9.05 -13.70
N GLU A 381 16.02 10.24 -13.17
CA GLU A 381 17.12 11.11 -13.64
C GLU A 381 18.49 10.43 -13.70
N ASP A 382 18.80 9.59 -12.72
CA ASP A 382 20.08 8.88 -12.57
C ASP A 382 19.97 7.38 -12.91
N GLY A 383 18.78 6.92 -13.26
CA GLY A 383 18.48 5.52 -13.51
C GLY A 383 18.73 4.56 -12.34
N SER A 384 18.57 5.05 -11.10
CA SER A 384 18.53 4.24 -9.87
C SER A 384 17.18 3.55 -9.66
N ILE A 385 16.12 4.04 -10.29
CA ILE A 385 14.77 3.47 -10.28
C ILE A 385 14.39 3.03 -11.69
N VAL A 386 13.86 1.81 -11.81
CA VAL A 386 13.34 1.26 -13.06
C VAL A 386 11.96 0.66 -12.79
N ILE A 387 10.99 0.98 -13.63
CA ILE A 387 9.65 0.38 -13.59
C ILE A 387 9.36 -0.35 -14.90
N GLY A 388 8.57 -1.40 -14.81
CA GLY A 388 8.24 -2.25 -15.94
C GLY A 388 7.22 -3.31 -15.55
N LEU A 389 7.05 -4.29 -16.42
CA LEU A 389 6.16 -5.42 -16.20
C LEU A 389 6.97 -6.69 -15.94
N THR A 390 6.49 -7.50 -15.01
CA THR A 390 6.94 -8.87 -14.83
C THR A 390 6.42 -9.76 -15.96
N ARG A 391 6.88 -11.01 -16.01
CA ARG A 391 6.37 -12.01 -16.97
C ARG A 391 4.92 -12.41 -16.73
N ASP A 392 4.43 -12.20 -15.52
CA ASP A 392 3.04 -12.42 -15.13
C ASP A 392 2.21 -11.13 -15.29
N ASP A 393 2.73 -10.15 -16.02
CA ASP A 393 2.06 -8.87 -16.33
C ASP A 393 1.78 -8.00 -15.09
N GLU A 394 2.57 -8.17 -14.03
CA GLU A 394 2.52 -7.30 -12.85
C GLU A 394 3.48 -6.12 -12.99
N LEU A 395 3.01 -4.93 -12.62
CA LEU A 395 3.85 -3.75 -12.49
C LEU A 395 4.83 -3.90 -11.32
N TYR A 396 6.11 -3.69 -11.59
CA TYR A 396 7.17 -3.71 -10.58
C TYR A 396 7.86 -2.35 -10.43
N ILE A 397 8.42 -2.14 -9.23
CA ILE A 397 9.40 -1.11 -8.93
C ILE A 397 10.72 -1.83 -8.61
N ALA A 398 11.77 -1.50 -9.34
CA ALA A 398 13.14 -1.93 -9.09
C ALA A 398 13.99 -0.73 -8.68
N ARG A 399 14.78 -0.89 -7.61
CA ARG A 399 15.68 0.14 -7.10
C ARG A 399 17.09 -0.41 -6.87
N GLY A 400 18.09 0.32 -7.34
CA GLY A 400 19.50 -0.04 -7.23
C GLY A 400 20.43 1.15 -7.44
N ASN A 401 21.67 0.89 -7.84
CA ASN A 401 22.64 1.96 -8.06
C ASN A 401 22.33 2.72 -9.35
N GLY A 402 22.18 4.05 -9.25
CA GLY A 402 22.12 4.97 -10.38
C GLY A 402 23.49 5.44 -10.86
N THR A 403 23.52 6.37 -11.80
CA THR A 403 24.73 7.01 -12.33
C THR A 403 24.77 8.51 -12.02
N GLY A 404 25.93 9.00 -11.58
CA GLY A 404 26.13 10.41 -11.23
C GLY A 404 25.45 10.88 -9.93
N PRO A 405 25.65 12.15 -9.53
CA PRO A 405 24.91 12.75 -8.43
C PRO A 405 23.46 13.05 -8.88
N THR A 406 22.47 12.61 -8.10
CA THR A 406 21.08 13.06 -8.27
C THR A 406 21.04 14.58 -8.22
N GLY A 407 20.60 15.22 -9.30
CA GLY A 407 20.41 16.66 -9.32
C GLY A 407 19.40 17.03 -8.23
N THR A 408 19.84 17.69 -7.16
CA THR A 408 18.88 18.29 -6.23
C THR A 408 18.10 19.34 -7.00
N ILE A 409 16.85 19.03 -7.37
CA ILE A 409 15.90 20.03 -7.86
C ILE A 409 15.62 20.97 -6.69
N THR A 410 16.41 22.05 -6.60
CA THR A 410 16.00 23.23 -5.86
C THR A 410 14.92 23.89 -6.68
N THR A 411 13.70 23.94 -6.14
CA THR A 411 12.61 24.73 -6.67
C THR A 411 13.08 26.16 -6.95
N GLY A 412 13.16 26.53 -8.23
CA GLY A 412 13.48 27.87 -8.71
C GLY A 412 14.97 28.18 -8.89
N GLY A 413 15.47 27.96 -10.11
CA GLY A 413 16.74 28.49 -10.58
C GLY A 413 16.71 28.75 -12.09
N THR A 414 16.43 30.00 -12.48
CA THR A 414 16.50 30.47 -13.87
C THR A 414 17.88 30.23 -14.49
N GLY A 415 17.90 29.62 -15.68
CA GLY A 415 18.89 29.77 -16.75
C GLY A 415 20.36 29.93 -16.37
N GLY A 416 21.11 28.83 -16.35
CA GLY A 416 22.57 28.85 -16.39
C GLY A 416 23.07 29.01 -17.83
N THR A 417 23.39 30.23 -18.23
CA THR A 417 24.19 30.50 -19.43
C THR A 417 25.62 29.97 -19.25
N GLY A 418 26.17 29.38 -20.31
CA GLY A 418 27.51 28.78 -20.32
C GLY A 418 28.61 29.71 -19.83
N GLY A 419 29.28 29.29 -18.75
CA GLY A 419 30.51 29.88 -18.24
C GLY A 419 31.68 28.91 -18.44
N THR A 420 32.65 29.35 -19.22
CA THR A 420 33.92 28.65 -19.50
C THR A 420 34.86 28.68 -18.29
N GLY A 421 35.57 27.56 -18.07
CA GLY A 421 36.95 27.45 -17.58
C GLY A 421 37.38 28.15 -16.28
N GLY A 422 37.75 27.36 -15.26
CA GLY A 422 38.52 27.84 -14.11
C GLY A 422 39.02 26.72 -13.20
N THR A 423 40.32 26.43 -13.29
CA THR A 423 41.11 25.48 -12.48
C THR A 423 41.20 25.82 -10.98
N GLY A 424 41.17 24.77 -10.14
CA GLY A 424 42.10 24.52 -9.03
C GLY A 424 42.15 25.48 -7.83
N GLY A 425 41.76 24.98 -6.65
CA GLY A 425 42.08 25.58 -5.35
C GLY A 425 41.84 24.64 -4.18
N THR A 426 42.91 24.05 -3.66
CA THR A 426 42.96 23.31 -2.38
C THR A 426 43.02 24.23 -1.16
N GLY A 427 42.37 23.83 -0.07
CA GLY A 427 42.91 23.96 1.29
C GLY A 427 42.40 25.11 2.17
N GLY A 428 41.73 24.76 3.27
CA GLY A 428 41.49 25.67 4.40
C GLY A 428 40.78 24.97 5.57
N THR A 429 41.53 24.41 6.51
CA THR A 429 41.07 24.05 7.86
C THR A 429 41.30 25.22 8.83
N GLY A 430 40.40 25.39 9.80
CA GLY A 430 40.72 26.00 11.10
C GLY A 430 39.80 27.13 11.56
N GLY A 431 39.05 26.89 12.65
CA GLY A 431 38.37 27.93 13.43
C GLY A 431 37.47 27.38 14.53
N THR A 432 38.06 26.99 15.67
CA THR A 432 37.35 26.79 16.94
C THR A 432 37.42 28.06 17.81
N GLY A 433 36.36 28.32 18.57
CA GLY A 433 36.45 29.06 19.84
C GLY A 433 35.49 30.23 20.02
N GLY A 434 34.49 30.06 20.91
CA GLY A 434 33.69 31.14 21.48
C GLY A 434 32.64 30.63 22.47
N THR A 435 33.03 30.43 23.73
CA THR A 435 32.13 30.21 24.87
C THR A 435 31.85 31.51 25.61
N GLY A 436 30.62 31.67 26.12
CA GLY A 436 30.32 32.59 27.23
C GLY A 436 28.89 33.16 27.27
N GLY A 437 28.08 32.67 28.21
CA GLY A 437 26.83 33.31 28.61
C GLY A 437 25.83 32.41 29.36
N THR A 438 26.02 32.22 30.66
CA THR A 438 25.02 31.62 31.57
C THR A 438 24.14 32.69 32.22
N GLY A 439 22.82 32.43 32.33
CA GLY A 439 21.97 33.04 33.35
C GLY A 439 20.46 33.04 33.05
N GLY A 440 19.70 32.17 33.74
CA GLY A 440 18.24 32.32 33.89
C GLY A 440 17.47 31.00 34.06
N THR A 441 17.28 30.54 35.30
CA THR A 441 16.33 29.46 35.67
C THR A 441 14.97 30.02 36.05
N GLY A 442 13.89 29.37 35.59
CA GLY A 442 12.59 29.35 36.29
C GLY A 442 11.37 29.18 35.39
N GLY A 443 10.66 28.04 35.51
CA GLY A 443 9.22 27.93 35.20
C GLY A 443 8.81 26.84 34.21
N THR A 444 8.35 25.71 34.74
CA THR A 444 7.70 24.57 34.09
C THR A 444 6.42 24.93 33.32
N GLY A 445 6.26 24.35 32.14
CA GLY A 445 5.01 24.19 31.40
C GLY A 445 5.21 23.16 30.31
N GLY A 446 4.81 21.91 30.56
CA GLY A 446 4.85 20.83 29.58
C GLY A 446 4.04 21.21 28.35
N THR A 447 4.71 21.23 27.20
CA THR A 447 4.09 21.29 25.88
C THR A 447 4.64 20.11 25.10
N GLY A 448 3.72 19.44 24.38
CA GLY A 448 3.86 18.09 23.85
C GLY A 448 5.13 17.87 23.04
N GLY A 449 5.61 16.63 23.09
CA GLY A 449 6.70 16.16 22.26
C GLY A 449 6.45 16.58 20.83
N THR A 450 7.26 17.51 20.35
CA THR A 450 7.46 17.79 18.94
C THR A 450 7.85 16.48 18.28
N GLY A 451 7.06 16.07 17.28
CA GLY A 451 7.36 14.92 16.43
C GLY A 451 8.81 14.99 15.97
N GLY A 452 9.48 13.85 16.04
CA GLY A 452 10.85 13.70 15.55
C GLY A 452 10.93 14.25 14.13
N THR A 453 11.69 15.33 13.97
CA THR A 453 12.13 15.82 12.68
C THR A 453 12.81 14.67 11.94
N GLY A 454 12.30 14.38 10.74
CA GLY A 454 12.75 13.29 9.88
C GLY A 454 14.26 13.21 9.77
N GLY A 455 14.77 11.99 9.95
CA GLY A 455 16.14 11.67 9.59
C GLY A 455 16.38 12.03 8.13
N THR A 456 17.53 12.65 7.87
CA THR A 456 18.13 12.81 6.54
C THR A 456 17.90 11.56 5.69
N GLY A 457 17.34 11.73 4.49
CA GLY A 457 16.87 10.69 3.59
C GLY A 457 17.76 9.45 3.57
N GLY A 458 17.29 8.37 4.18
CA GLY A 458 17.85 7.05 3.97
C GLY A 458 17.65 6.71 2.51
N THR A 459 18.73 6.43 1.78
CA THR A 459 18.63 5.67 0.54
C THR A 459 18.00 4.33 0.93
N GLY A 460 16.77 4.04 0.54
CA GLY A 460 16.16 2.73 0.81
C GLY A 460 17.00 1.61 0.20
N GLY A 461 16.69 0.35 0.53
CA GLY A 461 17.53 -0.79 0.13
C GLY A 461 17.51 -1.08 -1.38
N THR A 462 18.19 -2.15 -1.80
CA THR A 462 18.28 -2.57 -3.20
C THR A 462 17.38 -3.79 -3.44
N GLY A 463 16.53 -3.75 -4.46
CA GLY A 463 15.67 -4.88 -4.79
C GLY A 463 14.59 -4.56 -5.81
N ILE A 464 13.68 -5.52 -6.00
CA ILE A 464 12.54 -5.44 -6.89
C ILE A 464 11.28 -5.92 -6.16
N ILE A 465 10.16 -5.21 -6.30
CA ILE A 465 8.88 -5.59 -5.72
C ILE A 465 7.74 -5.26 -6.68
N THR A 466 6.70 -6.09 -6.71
CA THR A 466 5.48 -5.77 -7.47
C THR A 466 4.57 -4.87 -6.64
N LEU A 467 3.78 -4.00 -7.28
CA LEU A 467 2.89 -3.09 -6.52
C LEU A 467 1.90 -3.84 -5.63
N GLN A 468 1.47 -5.03 -6.05
CA GLN A 468 0.60 -5.89 -5.25
C GLN A 468 1.32 -6.37 -3.98
N ALA A 469 2.55 -6.89 -4.10
CA ALA A 469 3.34 -7.33 -2.96
C ALA A 469 3.66 -6.17 -2.00
N LEU A 470 3.94 -4.98 -2.54
CA LEU A 470 4.17 -3.78 -1.75
C LEU A 470 2.92 -3.38 -0.97
N GLY A 471 1.78 -3.19 -1.63
CA GLY A 471 0.53 -2.77 -0.99
C GLY A 471 0.01 -3.78 0.05
N SER A 472 0.05 -5.08 -0.26
CA SER A 472 -0.37 -6.13 0.68
C SER A 472 0.51 -6.18 1.93
N SER A 473 1.83 -6.05 1.77
CA SER A 473 2.74 -6.04 2.92
C SER A 473 2.57 -4.79 3.77
N LEU A 474 2.47 -3.60 3.19
CA LEU A 474 2.27 -2.34 3.92
C LEU A 474 0.94 -2.34 4.70
N GLY A 475 -0.12 -2.93 4.14
CA GLY A 475 -1.42 -3.07 4.81
C GLY A 475 -1.36 -3.97 6.05
N SER A 476 -0.37 -4.86 6.15
CA SER A 476 -0.21 -5.74 7.30
C SER A 476 0.10 -4.99 8.61
N ALA A 477 0.68 -3.78 8.55
CA ALA A 477 0.92 -2.95 9.74
C ALA A 477 -0.38 -2.57 10.48
N GLY A 478 -1.52 -2.50 9.78
CA GLY A 478 -2.83 -2.31 10.40
C GLY A 478 -3.24 -3.46 11.33
N ALA A 479 -2.69 -4.66 11.12
CA ALA A 479 -2.94 -5.80 12.00
C ALA A 479 -2.37 -5.56 13.41
N THR A 480 -1.22 -4.89 13.54
CA THR A 480 -0.61 -4.59 14.86
C THR A 480 -1.51 -3.71 15.71
N ASN A 481 -2.06 -2.62 15.15
CA ASN A 481 -3.00 -1.78 15.89
C ASN A 481 -4.30 -2.52 16.21
N THR A 482 -4.76 -3.37 15.29
CA THR A 482 -5.90 -4.26 15.51
C THR A 482 -5.67 -5.15 16.75
N MET A 483 -4.48 -5.76 16.90
CA MET A 483 -4.12 -6.54 18.09
C MET A 483 -4.16 -5.72 19.39
N ALA A 484 -3.70 -4.47 19.34
CA ALA A 484 -3.71 -3.58 20.50
C ALA A 484 -5.16 -3.25 20.94
N VAL A 485 -6.05 -2.96 19.97
CA VAL A 485 -7.49 -2.78 20.23
C VAL A 485 -8.12 -4.04 20.79
N LYS A 486 -7.80 -5.23 20.25
CA LYS A 486 -8.27 -6.52 20.77
C LYS A 486 -7.85 -6.74 22.22
N SER A 487 -6.59 -6.45 22.53
CA SER A 487 -6.04 -6.57 23.89
C SER A 487 -6.83 -5.71 24.87
N MET A 488 -7.15 -4.47 24.50
CA MET A 488 -8.02 -3.60 25.30
C MET A 488 -9.43 -4.21 25.50
N GLY A 489 -10.00 -4.80 24.45
CA GLY A 489 -11.28 -5.51 24.53
C GLY A 489 -11.27 -6.66 25.55
N VAL A 490 -10.21 -7.47 25.58
CA VAL A 490 -10.07 -8.59 26.53
C VAL A 490 -9.72 -8.11 27.94
N ILE A 491 -8.93 -7.05 28.11
CA ILE A 491 -8.67 -6.44 29.43
C ILE A 491 -9.96 -6.00 30.12
N VAL A 492 -10.92 -5.50 29.34
CA VAL A 492 -12.23 -5.03 29.82
C VAL A 492 -13.22 -6.19 29.97
N ASN A 493 -13.30 -7.09 28.98
CA ASN A 493 -14.37 -8.08 28.84
C ASN A 493 -13.96 -9.55 29.01
N GLY A 494 -12.70 -9.84 29.34
CA GLY A 494 -12.15 -11.18 29.61
C GLY A 494 -12.51 -11.67 31.02
N ALA A 495 -11.52 -11.92 31.87
CA ALA A 495 -11.68 -12.30 33.28
C ALA A 495 -12.36 -11.21 34.13
N GLY A 496 -12.50 -10.00 33.58
CA GLY A 496 -13.27 -8.88 34.12
C GLY A 496 -14.75 -8.83 33.69
N SER A 497 -15.23 -9.77 32.88
CA SER A 497 -16.60 -9.75 32.32
C SER A 497 -17.71 -9.72 33.37
N ARG A 498 -17.44 -10.26 34.56
CA ARG A 498 -18.39 -10.39 35.68
C ARG A 498 -17.93 -9.56 36.88
N PRO A 499 -17.99 -8.23 36.81
CA PRO A 499 -17.46 -7.35 37.86
C PRO A 499 -18.16 -7.54 39.21
N LEU A 500 -19.46 -7.86 39.21
CA LEU A 500 -20.23 -8.06 40.44
C LEU A 500 -19.84 -9.31 41.23
N ASP A 501 -19.12 -10.26 40.63
CA ASP A 501 -18.58 -11.42 41.34
C ASP A 501 -17.44 -10.99 42.29
N ARG A 502 -16.85 -9.80 42.12
CA ARG A 502 -15.77 -9.26 42.95
C ARG A 502 -16.28 -8.43 44.13
N ARG A 503 -17.59 -8.42 44.39
CA ARG A 503 -18.18 -7.70 45.53
C ARG A 503 -17.66 -8.25 46.87
N ALA A 504 -17.31 -7.34 47.77
CA ALA A 504 -16.97 -7.62 49.16
C ALA A 504 -18.15 -7.20 50.07
N PRO A 505 -18.33 -7.83 51.23
CA PRO A 505 -19.25 -7.32 52.25
C PRO A 505 -18.86 -5.93 52.72
N ASP A 506 -19.81 -5.20 53.30
CA ASP A 506 -19.58 -3.84 53.81
C ASP A 506 -18.41 -3.77 54.80
N GLY A 507 -17.50 -2.83 54.56
CA GLY A 507 -16.29 -2.63 55.38
C GLY A 507 -15.20 -3.68 55.20
N LYS A 508 -15.29 -4.51 54.16
CA LYS A 508 -14.31 -5.57 53.85
C LYS A 508 -13.46 -5.25 52.63
N PHE A 509 -12.26 -5.83 52.65
CA PHE A 509 -11.37 -5.84 51.49
C PHE A 509 -11.61 -7.10 50.66
N THR A 510 -11.36 -6.97 49.36
CA THR A 510 -11.20 -8.09 48.44
C THR A 510 -9.87 -7.93 47.72
N MET A 511 -9.18 -9.04 47.50
CA MET A 511 -7.97 -9.09 46.67
C MET A 511 -8.10 -10.26 45.72
N TRP A 512 -7.64 -10.09 44.48
CA TRP A 512 -7.62 -11.17 43.52
C TRP A 512 -6.40 -11.14 42.63
N THR A 513 -6.11 -12.29 42.04
CA THR A 513 -5.22 -12.43 40.90
C THR A 513 -5.89 -13.28 39.84
N GLY A 514 -5.66 -12.97 38.59
CA GLY A 514 -6.25 -13.72 37.49
C GLY A 514 -5.59 -13.41 36.17
N GLY A 515 -6.09 -14.03 35.12
CA GLY A 515 -5.60 -13.79 33.78
C GLY A 515 -6.49 -14.43 32.73
N ASP A 516 -6.26 -14.02 31.50
CA ASP A 516 -6.87 -14.60 30.31
C ASP A 516 -5.76 -15.17 29.42
N TRP A 517 -6.01 -16.35 28.85
CA TRP A 517 -5.15 -16.92 27.82
C TRP A 517 -6.00 -17.44 26.67
N GLY A 518 -5.71 -16.98 25.46
CA GLY A 518 -6.49 -17.28 24.27
C GLY A 518 -5.63 -17.47 23.03
N ARG A 519 -6.25 -18.08 22.02
CA ARG A 519 -5.75 -18.11 20.64
C ARG A 519 -6.67 -17.31 19.75
N ASP A 520 -6.12 -16.77 18.68
CA ASP A 520 -6.86 -16.19 17.59
C ASP A 520 -6.49 -16.93 16.30
N ASP A 521 -7.46 -17.67 15.76
CA ASP A 521 -7.34 -18.48 14.53
C ASP A 521 -8.30 -17.93 13.43
N HIS A 522 -8.69 -16.65 13.49
CA HIS A 522 -9.57 -16.07 12.48
C HIS A 522 -8.79 -15.58 11.25
N GLY A 523 -9.05 -16.20 10.09
CA GLY A 523 -8.55 -15.76 8.79
C GLY A 523 -7.17 -16.33 8.44
N SER A 524 -6.30 -15.51 7.83
CA SER A 524 -4.94 -15.89 7.41
C SER A 524 -3.88 -15.63 8.49
N ARG A 525 -4.28 -15.64 9.76
CA ARG A 525 -3.51 -15.15 10.91
C ARG A 525 -3.56 -16.19 12.03
N ASP A 526 -2.40 -16.54 12.56
CA ASP A 526 -2.26 -17.35 13.77
C ASP A 526 -1.66 -16.46 14.86
N GLY A 527 -2.33 -16.33 15.99
CA GLY A 527 -1.88 -15.48 17.09
C GLY A 527 -2.29 -15.96 18.47
N SER A 528 -1.55 -15.51 19.49
CA SER A 528 -1.87 -15.78 20.89
C SER A 528 -1.97 -14.49 21.68
N LEU A 529 -2.87 -14.48 22.66
CA LEU A 529 -3.06 -13.36 23.58
C LEU A 529 -3.03 -13.91 25.00
N GLY A 530 -2.25 -13.26 25.86
CA GLY A 530 -2.20 -13.56 27.28
C GLY A 530 -2.18 -12.29 28.10
N LEU A 531 -2.94 -12.26 29.20
CA LEU A 531 -2.85 -11.21 30.20
C LEU A 531 -2.88 -11.78 31.62
N GLY A 532 -2.26 -11.05 32.54
CA GLY A 532 -2.33 -11.32 33.98
C GLY A 532 -2.62 -10.04 34.76
N GLU A 533 -3.42 -10.15 35.81
CA GLU A 533 -3.77 -9.05 36.71
C GLU A 533 -3.68 -9.40 38.19
N ILE A 534 -3.48 -8.35 38.97
CA ILE A 534 -3.71 -8.32 40.41
C ILE A 534 -4.61 -7.12 40.70
N GLY A 535 -5.62 -7.32 41.53
CA GLY A 535 -6.51 -6.25 41.95
C GLY A 535 -6.83 -6.28 43.43
N VAL A 536 -7.18 -5.11 43.94
CA VAL A 536 -7.64 -4.90 45.32
C VAL A 536 -8.89 -4.03 45.30
N GLY A 537 -9.83 -4.33 46.18
CA GLY A 537 -11.06 -3.58 46.33
C GLY A 537 -11.42 -3.38 47.79
N TYR A 538 -12.15 -2.31 48.07
CA TYR A 538 -12.73 -2.04 49.38
C TYR A 538 -14.17 -1.57 49.25
N ASN A 539 -15.08 -2.18 50.02
CA ASN A 539 -16.48 -1.78 50.06
C ASN A 539 -16.73 -0.78 51.20
N PHE A 540 -17.15 0.44 50.83
CA PHE A 540 -17.48 1.52 51.77
C PHE A 540 -18.94 1.51 52.25
N GLY A 541 -19.75 0.55 51.79
CA GLY A 541 -21.20 0.47 51.99
C GLY A 541 -21.95 0.81 50.69
N PRO A 542 -22.24 2.09 50.41
CA PRO A 542 -23.00 2.47 49.21
C PRO A 542 -22.21 2.27 47.91
N VAL A 543 -20.88 2.15 47.99
CA VAL A 543 -19.99 1.97 46.84
C VAL A 543 -18.78 1.13 47.22
N GLN A 544 -18.37 0.23 46.33
CA GLN A 544 -17.09 -0.45 46.36
C GLN A 544 -16.17 0.15 45.28
N LEU A 545 -14.91 0.40 45.65
CA LEU A 545 -13.87 0.85 44.73
C LEU A 545 -12.81 -0.23 44.57
N ASN A 546 -12.41 -0.47 43.34
CA ASN A 546 -11.47 -1.49 42.90
C ASN A 546 -10.33 -0.84 42.10
N GLY A 547 -9.09 -1.21 42.40
CA GLY A 547 -7.90 -0.86 41.63
C GLY A 547 -7.21 -2.11 41.10
N VAL A 548 -6.80 -2.10 39.83
CA VAL A 548 -6.19 -3.24 39.15
C VAL A 548 -4.94 -2.80 38.43
N ALA A 549 -3.89 -3.60 38.51
CA ALA A 549 -2.73 -3.48 37.65
C ALA A 549 -2.48 -4.83 36.96
N GLY A 550 -2.10 -4.78 35.69
CA GLY A 550 -1.84 -5.98 34.92
C GLY A 550 -0.89 -5.76 33.75
N TYR A 551 -0.62 -6.85 33.06
CA TYR A 551 0.24 -6.90 31.89
C TYR A 551 -0.41 -7.77 30.83
N THR A 552 -0.28 -7.39 29.56
CA THR A 552 -0.78 -8.12 28.41
C THR A 552 0.33 -8.29 27.38
N GLY A 553 0.33 -9.43 26.71
CA GLY A 553 1.18 -9.74 25.57
C GLY A 553 0.35 -10.37 24.46
N ALA A 554 0.56 -9.91 23.24
CA ALA A 554 -0.10 -10.43 22.05
C ALA A 554 0.94 -10.62 20.94
N GLU A 555 0.90 -11.76 20.26
CA GLU A 555 1.77 -12.04 19.12
C GLU A 555 0.92 -12.52 17.94
N GLN A 556 1.27 -12.08 16.74
CA GLN A 556 0.65 -12.52 15.50
C GLN A 556 1.72 -12.74 14.43
N THR A 557 1.58 -13.84 13.68
CA THR A 557 2.39 -14.12 12.49
C THR A 557 1.57 -13.90 11.22
N THR A 558 2.21 -13.38 10.16
CA THR A 558 1.63 -13.14 8.83
C THR A 558 1.94 -14.29 7.87
N VAL A 559 1.27 -14.32 6.71
CA VAL A 559 1.40 -15.40 5.71
C VAL A 559 2.83 -15.62 5.21
N LEU A 560 3.65 -14.57 5.12
CA LEU A 560 5.07 -14.65 4.73
C LEU A 560 6.02 -14.83 5.93
N GLY A 561 5.49 -15.18 7.11
CA GLY A 561 6.27 -15.38 8.33
C GLY A 561 6.76 -14.09 9.00
N GLY A 562 6.22 -12.93 8.62
CA GLY A 562 6.46 -11.68 9.37
C GLY A 562 5.73 -11.70 10.71
N SER A 563 6.20 -10.96 11.69
CA SER A 563 5.65 -10.98 13.05
C SER A 563 5.23 -9.60 13.53
N SER A 564 4.29 -9.56 14.44
CA SER A 564 3.94 -8.37 15.22
C SER A 564 3.72 -8.80 16.65
N GLU A 565 4.47 -8.21 17.56
CA GLU A 565 4.41 -8.48 18.98
C GLU A 565 4.05 -7.19 19.71
N VAL A 566 2.99 -7.22 20.52
CA VAL A 566 2.56 -6.09 21.34
C VAL A 566 2.65 -6.50 22.80
N GLN A 567 3.31 -5.68 23.59
CA GLN A 567 3.48 -5.89 25.02
C GLN A 567 3.10 -4.62 25.76
N ALA A 568 2.19 -4.70 26.73
CA ALA A 568 1.71 -3.52 27.43
C ALA A 568 1.32 -3.77 28.90
N GLY A 569 1.65 -2.80 29.76
CA GLY A 569 1.08 -2.70 31.10
C GLY A 569 -0.25 -1.97 31.07
N TYR A 570 -1.15 -2.29 32.00
CA TYR A 570 -2.42 -1.58 32.13
C TYR A 570 -2.83 -1.38 33.58
N VAL A 571 -3.66 -0.36 33.81
CA VAL A 571 -4.28 -0.04 35.09
C VAL A 571 -5.79 0.11 34.91
N LYS A 572 -6.58 -0.42 35.85
CA LYS A 572 -8.04 -0.20 35.91
C LYS A 572 -8.45 0.41 37.24
N LEU A 573 -9.41 1.32 37.17
CA LEU A 573 -10.17 1.81 38.31
C LEU A 573 -11.64 1.46 38.08
N GLU A 574 -12.27 0.78 39.04
CA GLU A 574 -13.64 0.34 38.93
C GLU A 574 -14.45 0.74 40.16
N ALA A 575 -15.65 1.27 39.94
CA ALA A 575 -16.62 1.59 40.97
C ALA A 575 -17.87 0.73 40.78
N ILE A 576 -18.33 0.12 41.87
CA ILE A 576 -19.53 -0.73 41.91
C ILE A 576 -20.48 -0.15 42.95
N GLY A 577 -21.72 0.13 42.57
CA GLY A 577 -22.71 0.70 43.48
C GLY A 577 -24.10 0.09 43.27
N GLN A 578 -24.83 -0.09 44.37
CA GLN A 578 -26.22 -0.52 44.30
C GLN A 578 -27.13 0.68 44.02
N ILE A 579 -28.00 0.54 43.00
CA ILE A 579 -28.95 1.57 42.61
C ILE A 579 -30.29 1.36 43.34
N THR A 580 -30.78 0.11 43.38
CA THR A 580 -32.02 -0.26 44.06
C THR A 580 -32.06 -1.77 44.35
N GLY A 581 -32.94 -2.19 45.27
CA GLY A 581 -33.07 -3.59 45.72
C GLY A 581 -32.24 -3.87 46.98
N ASP A 582 -31.84 -5.13 47.15
CA ASP A 582 -31.00 -5.61 48.25
C ASP A 582 -29.81 -6.45 47.74
N GLU A 583 -28.96 -6.92 48.65
CA GLU A 583 -27.74 -7.67 48.28
C GLU A 583 -28.01 -8.96 47.50
N ASN A 584 -29.20 -9.55 47.66
CA ASN A 584 -29.60 -10.81 47.03
C ASN A 584 -30.28 -10.59 45.68
N SER A 585 -31.08 -9.53 45.53
CA SER A 585 -31.70 -9.13 44.27
C SER A 585 -31.80 -7.61 44.16
N GLY A 586 -31.19 -7.04 43.14
CA GLY A 586 -31.17 -5.59 42.96
C GLY A 586 -30.44 -5.13 41.71
N LEU A 587 -30.67 -3.88 41.33
CA LEU A 587 -30.00 -3.24 40.22
C LEU A 587 -28.68 -2.63 40.68
N TRP A 588 -27.60 -2.97 40.00
CA TRP A 588 -26.25 -2.50 40.26
C TRP A 588 -25.70 -1.73 39.06
N GLY A 589 -24.94 -0.67 39.35
CA GLY A 589 -24.16 0.06 38.39
C GLY A 589 -22.67 -0.23 38.56
N VAL A 590 -21.97 -0.39 37.44
CA VAL A 590 -20.51 -0.52 37.39
C VAL A 590 -19.95 0.51 36.42
N MET A 591 -18.91 1.22 36.83
CA MET A 591 -18.13 2.10 35.98
C MET A 591 -16.66 1.71 36.07
N THR A 592 -16.02 1.45 34.94
CA THR A 592 -14.59 1.10 34.87
C THR A 592 -13.87 2.07 33.93
N GLY A 593 -12.74 2.61 34.37
CA GLY A 593 -11.77 3.31 33.53
C GLY A 593 -10.48 2.49 33.42
N THR A 594 -9.91 2.40 32.22
CA THR A 594 -8.72 1.63 31.90
C THR A 594 -7.71 2.50 31.18
N GLY A 595 -6.43 2.40 31.51
CA GLY A 595 -5.30 2.93 30.74
C GLY A 595 -4.30 1.83 30.43
N LEU A 596 -3.67 1.91 29.26
CA LEU A 596 -2.75 0.91 28.71
C LEU A 596 -1.54 1.63 28.07
N TRP A 597 -0.33 1.14 28.36
CA TRP A 597 0.92 1.68 27.85
C TRP A 597 1.92 0.55 27.60
N GLY A 598 2.61 0.58 26.48
CA GLY A 598 3.49 -0.49 26.05
C GLY A 598 4.26 -0.17 24.78
N ASN A 599 4.78 -1.22 24.16
CA ASN A 599 5.52 -1.16 22.91
C ASN A 599 5.05 -2.26 21.95
N ALA A 600 5.35 -2.06 20.68
CA ALA A 600 5.14 -3.03 19.62
C ALA A 600 6.43 -3.21 18.80
N ASP A 601 6.80 -4.46 18.59
CA ASP A 601 7.90 -4.86 17.71
C ASP A 601 7.32 -5.51 16.45
N ILE A 602 7.77 -5.06 15.28
CA ILE A 602 7.15 -5.35 13.99
C ILE A 602 8.23 -5.84 13.02
N ALA A 603 8.01 -7.00 12.41
CA ALA A 603 8.80 -7.53 11.31
C ALA A 603 7.87 -7.75 10.10
N ARG A 604 7.96 -6.86 9.12
CA ARG A 604 7.18 -6.91 7.88
C ARG A 604 7.95 -7.68 6.82
N ASN A 605 7.44 -8.87 6.52
CA ASN A 605 7.96 -9.71 5.44
C ASN A 605 7.22 -9.41 4.13
N TYR A 606 7.98 -9.30 3.04
CA TYR A 606 7.44 -9.13 1.69
C TYR A 606 8.30 -9.88 0.68
N LEU A 607 7.72 -10.17 -0.49
CA LEU A 607 8.49 -10.79 -1.57
C LEU A 607 9.31 -9.72 -2.30
N SER A 608 10.63 -9.92 -2.36
CA SER A 608 11.52 -9.16 -3.21
C SER A 608 12.46 -10.10 -3.95
N GLY A 609 12.56 -9.95 -5.27
CA GLY A 609 13.48 -10.75 -6.08
C GLY A 609 13.27 -12.27 -5.99
N GLY A 610 12.03 -12.73 -5.79
CA GLY A 610 11.69 -14.15 -5.62
C GLY A 610 11.99 -14.72 -4.23
N LEU A 611 12.45 -13.90 -3.28
CA LEU A 611 12.71 -14.26 -1.89
C LEU A 611 11.84 -13.47 -0.92
N VAL A 612 11.68 -14.01 0.29
CA VAL A 612 11.17 -13.23 1.41
C VAL A 612 12.29 -12.31 1.91
N ASP A 613 11.99 -11.03 1.95
CA ASP A 613 12.81 -9.99 2.53
C ASP A 613 12.05 -9.33 3.69
N THR A 614 12.78 -8.71 4.62
CA THR A 614 12.22 -8.27 5.91
C THR A 614 12.65 -6.86 6.26
N SER A 615 11.66 -6.02 6.53
CA SER A 615 11.83 -4.73 7.19
C SER A 615 11.38 -4.83 8.65
N THR A 616 12.09 -4.17 9.57
CA THR A 616 11.82 -4.26 11.00
C THR A 616 11.67 -2.88 11.63
N GLY A 617 10.73 -2.73 12.56
CA GLY A 617 10.48 -1.49 13.29
C GLY A 617 9.97 -1.75 14.70
N SER A 618 10.10 -0.75 15.57
CA SER A 618 9.56 -0.77 16.92
C SER A 618 8.87 0.56 17.22
N THR A 619 7.79 0.54 17.98
CA THR A 619 7.02 1.75 18.30
C THR A 619 6.30 1.63 19.64
N ASP A 620 5.79 2.74 20.16
CA ASP A 620 5.02 2.78 21.40
C ASP A 620 3.52 2.52 21.13
N VAL A 621 2.86 1.93 22.13
CA VAL A 621 1.42 1.66 22.14
C VAL A 621 0.81 2.31 23.37
N GLU A 622 -0.21 3.12 23.17
CA GLU A 622 -1.02 3.69 24.25
C GLU A 622 -2.51 3.53 24.01
N GLY A 623 -3.28 3.40 25.09
CA GLY A 623 -4.71 3.30 24.98
C GLY A 623 -5.45 3.63 26.27
N TYR A 624 -6.72 3.96 26.12
CA TYR A 624 -7.63 4.14 27.25
C TYR A 624 -9.00 3.60 26.92
N GLY A 625 -9.75 3.26 27.96
CA GLY A 625 -11.12 2.77 27.82
C GLY A 625 -11.99 3.15 28.99
N VAL A 626 -13.28 3.24 28.73
CA VAL A 626 -14.33 3.46 29.72
C VAL A 626 -15.48 2.50 29.45
N ARG A 627 -16.00 1.91 30.53
CA ARG A 627 -17.09 0.94 30.50
C ARG A 627 -18.12 1.31 31.55
N ALA A 628 -19.38 1.35 31.14
CA ALA A 628 -20.54 1.50 32.01
C ALA A 628 -21.44 0.28 31.88
N ARG A 629 -21.79 -0.37 32.99
CA ARG A 629 -22.68 -1.54 33.01
C ARG A 629 -23.79 -1.36 34.03
N LEU A 630 -24.99 -1.77 33.63
CA LEU A 630 -26.15 -1.94 34.49
C LEU A 630 -26.52 -3.42 34.52
N GLN A 631 -26.59 -4.01 35.71
CA GLN A 631 -26.91 -5.42 35.89
C GLN A 631 -27.93 -5.58 37.00
N TRP A 632 -29.02 -6.29 36.71
CA TRP A 632 -29.98 -6.67 37.73
C TRP A 632 -29.63 -8.04 38.28
N GLU A 633 -29.10 -8.07 39.49
CA GLU A 633 -28.65 -9.31 40.11
C GLU A 633 -29.85 -10.18 40.51
N ASN A 634 -29.85 -11.45 40.11
CA ASN A 634 -30.92 -12.41 40.41
C ASN A 634 -32.34 -11.86 40.14
N LEU A 635 -32.56 -11.20 38.99
CA LEU A 635 -33.91 -10.80 38.57
C LEU A 635 -34.81 -12.04 38.44
N ILE A 636 -34.24 -13.10 37.89
CA ILE A 636 -34.75 -14.47 37.97
C ILE A 636 -33.74 -15.23 38.87
N PRO A 637 -34.17 -16.15 39.75
CA PRO A 637 -33.24 -16.88 40.60
C PRO A 637 -32.05 -17.44 39.82
N HIS A 638 -30.83 -17.05 40.22
CA HIS A 638 -29.55 -17.43 39.60
C HIS A 638 -29.25 -16.84 38.23
N ILE A 639 -30.09 -15.93 37.71
CA ILE A 639 -29.93 -15.31 36.39
C ILE A 639 -29.99 -13.78 36.54
N SER A 640 -28.92 -13.13 36.09
CA SER A 640 -28.72 -11.69 36.17
C SER A 640 -28.62 -11.09 34.76
N PRO A 641 -29.69 -10.46 34.22
CA PRO A 641 -29.59 -9.72 32.97
C PRO A 641 -28.75 -8.45 33.14
N TYR A 642 -28.06 -8.06 32.08
CA TYR A 642 -27.28 -6.83 32.06
C TYR A 642 -27.28 -6.15 30.68
N GLY A 643 -27.00 -4.85 30.71
CA GLY A 643 -26.66 -4.04 29.55
C GLY A 643 -25.39 -3.25 29.85
N GLU A 644 -24.54 -3.09 28.86
CA GLU A 644 -23.22 -2.49 28.99
C GLU A 644 -22.89 -1.67 27.76
N LEU A 645 -22.27 -0.51 27.97
CA LEU A 645 -21.72 0.35 26.94
C LEU A 645 -20.24 0.57 27.26
N SER A 646 -19.38 0.38 26.27
CA SER A 646 -17.95 0.63 26.40
C SER A 646 -17.42 1.44 25.22
N TYR A 647 -16.42 2.27 25.51
CA TYR A 647 -15.64 3.00 24.54
C TYR A 647 -14.17 2.75 24.85
N ALA A 648 -13.38 2.43 23.83
CA ALA A 648 -11.94 2.30 23.93
C ALA A 648 -11.28 3.00 22.75
N ARG A 649 -10.08 3.54 22.99
CA ARG A 649 -9.21 4.08 21.94
C ARG A 649 -7.79 3.59 22.19
N THR A 650 -7.14 3.09 21.15
CA THR A 650 -5.75 2.64 21.18
C THR A 650 -5.01 3.27 20.00
N CYS A 651 -3.77 3.68 20.23
CA CYS A 651 -2.90 4.30 19.27
C CYS A 651 -1.56 3.57 19.23
N LEU A 652 -1.11 3.30 18.02
CA LEU A 652 0.25 2.91 17.68
C LEU A 652 0.98 4.17 17.20
N ASP A 653 2.11 4.51 17.81
CA ASP A 653 2.87 5.70 17.42
C ASP A 653 3.54 5.53 16.05
N ALA A 654 3.91 6.65 15.43
CA ALA A 654 4.64 6.66 14.17
C ALA A 654 6.02 6.00 14.34
N TYR A 655 6.45 5.21 13.34
CA TYR A 655 7.74 4.53 13.38
C TYR A 655 8.35 4.39 11.99
N THR A 656 9.67 4.23 11.93
CA THR A 656 10.38 3.97 10.68
C THR A 656 11.06 2.63 10.74
N GLU A 657 10.76 1.79 9.75
CA GLU A 657 11.41 0.50 9.60
C GLU A 657 12.86 0.66 9.13
N THR A 658 13.66 -0.36 9.41
CA THR A 658 15.03 -0.53 8.96
C THR A 658 15.24 -1.94 8.43
N GLY A 659 16.25 -2.11 7.58
CA GLY A 659 16.48 -3.37 6.88
C GLY A 659 15.60 -3.54 5.65
N GLY A 660 15.93 -4.56 4.85
CA GLY A 660 15.22 -4.87 3.62
C GLY A 660 15.39 -3.86 2.47
N ALA A 661 14.91 -4.24 1.30
CA ALA A 661 14.88 -3.46 0.08
C ALA A 661 13.86 -2.31 0.11
N PHE A 662 12.72 -2.49 0.79
CA PHE A 662 11.59 -1.53 0.79
C PHE A 662 11.11 -1.20 2.22
N PRO A 663 11.96 -0.64 3.10
CA PRO A 663 11.54 -0.16 4.41
C PRO A 663 10.55 1.00 4.29
N ALA A 664 9.65 1.12 5.27
CA ALA A 664 8.65 2.18 5.32
C ALA A 664 8.64 2.91 6.67
N ALA A 665 8.33 4.21 6.63
CA ALA A 665 7.99 5.04 7.78
C ALA A 665 6.47 5.16 7.90
N PHE A 666 5.88 4.51 8.89
CA PHE A 666 4.46 4.56 9.18
C PHE A 666 4.10 5.77 10.03
N ASN A 667 2.99 6.41 9.71
CA ASN A 667 2.38 7.43 10.57
C ASN A 667 1.70 6.77 11.77
N SER A 668 1.35 7.56 12.77
CA SER A 668 0.58 7.09 13.92
C SER A 668 -0.76 6.52 13.47
N LEU A 669 -1.16 5.38 14.01
CA LEU A 669 -2.41 4.69 13.69
C LEU A 669 -3.25 4.54 14.95
N CYS A 670 -4.40 5.20 15.00
CA CYS A 670 -5.32 5.15 16.14
C CYS A 670 -6.66 4.56 15.72
N ASP A 671 -7.17 3.62 16.50
CA ASP A 671 -8.52 3.07 16.33
C ASP A 671 -9.35 3.22 17.60
N ALA A 672 -10.65 3.43 17.42
CA ALA A 672 -11.62 3.45 18.49
C ALA A 672 -12.63 2.31 18.34
N SER A 673 -13.11 1.80 19.47
CA SER A 673 -14.19 0.81 19.53
C SER A 673 -15.25 1.28 20.51
N THR A 674 -16.47 1.47 20.01
CA THR A 674 -17.68 1.70 20.80
C THR A 674 -18.55 0.47 20.69
N GLU A 675 -18.84 -0.16 21.82
CA GLU A 675 -19.59 -1.41 21.85
C GLU A 675 -20.75 -1.33 22.84
N ILE A 676 -21.91 -1.81 22.41
CA ILE A 676 -23.00 -2.15 23.31
C ILE A 676 -23.06 -3.67 23.46
N ARG A 677 -23.15 -4.12 24.72
CA ARG A 677 -23.28 -5.53 25.09
C ARG A 677 -24.56 -5.70 25.90
N TYR A 678 -25.29 -6.77 25.62
CA TYR A 678 -26.48 -7.13 26.39
C TYR A 678 -26.53 -8.64 26.55
N GLY A 679 -26.86 -9.10 27.75
CA GLY A 679 -26.74 -10.52 28.04
C GLY A 679 -27.25 -10.92 29.40
N PHE A 680 -26.96 -12.16 29.75
CA PHE A 680 -27.32 -12.77 31.02
C PHE A 680 -26.11 -13.47 31.62
N ASP A 681 -25.92 -13.25 32.91
CA ASP A 681 -25.00 -14.00 33.74
C ASP A 681 -25.78 -14.99 34.60
N ALA A 682 -25.39 -16.27 34.53
CA ALA A 682 -25.92 -17.32 35.39
C ALA A 682 -24.92 -17.68 36.49
N ARG A 683 -25.40 -17.94 37.71
CA ARG A 683 -24.61 -18.47 38.83
C ARG A 683 -25.44 -19.45 39.64
N TYR A 684 -25.28 -20.74 39.34
CA TYR A 684 -26.11 -21.82 39.88
C TYR A 684 -25.35 -22.63 40.94
N PRO A 685 -25.82 -22.69 42.19
CA PRO A 685 -25.20 -23.49 43.25
C PRO A 685 -25.45 -24.99 43.02
N LEU A 686 -24.40 -25.77 42.85
CA LEU A 686 -24.48 -27.22 42.72
C LEU A 686 -24.28 -27.94 44.07
N MET A 687 -23.33 -27.42 44.87
CA MET A 687 -23.01 -27.87 46.22
C MET A 687 -22.65 -26.62 47.05
N GLU A 688 -22.52 -26.75 48.39
CA GLU A 688 -22.16 -25.62 49.25
C GLU A 688 -20.90 -24.87 48.78
N GLN A 689 -19.90 -25.62 48.30
CA GLN A 689 -18.62 -25.07 47.87
C GLN A 689 -18.49 -24.91 46.36
N PHE A 690 -19.43 -25.44 45.55
CA PHE A 690 -19.27 -25.54 44.10
C PHE A 690 -20.44 -24.90 43.35
N ARG A 691 -20.14 -23.98 42.43
CA ARG A 691 -21.12 -23.25 41.62
C ARG A 691 -20.79 -23.38 40.14
N LEU A 692 -21.81 -23.52 39.30
CA LEU A 692 -21.67 -23.32 37.86
C LEU A 692 -21.90 -21.86 37.52
N ILE A 693 -21.09 -21.34 36.62
CA ILE A 693 -21.24 -19.99 36.09
C ILE A 693 -21.36 -20.04 34.57
N GLY A 694 -22.12 -19.12 34.01
CA GLY A 694 -22.24 -18.99 32.57
C GLY A 694 -22.60 -17.57 32.16
N THR A 695 -22.24 -17.22 30.93
CA THR A 695 -22.53 -15.92 30.32
C THR A 695 -23.01 -16.16 28.90
N LEU A 696 -24.07 -15.46 28.49
CA LEU A 696 -24.51 -15.40 27.11
C LEU A 696 -24.79 -13.94 26.78
N GLU A 697 -24.15 -13.42 25.74
CA GLU A 697 -24.24 -12.02 25.35
C GLU A 697 -24.30 -11.82 23.84
N GLY A 698 -25.06 -10.83 23.42
CA GLY A 698 -24.98 -10.23 22.10
C GLY A 698 -24.17 -8.93 22.17
N VAL A 699 -23.34 -8.72 21.15
CA VAL A 699 -22.46 -7.56 21.05
C VAL A 699 -22.72 -6.87 19.73
N HIS A 700 -22.85 -5.54 19.78
CA HIS A 700 -22.86 -4.68 18.62
C HIS A 700 -21.77 -3.61 18.76
N ARG A 701 -20.91 -3.52 17.74
CA ARG A 701 -19.91 -2.48 17.57
C ARG A 701 -20.41 -1.43 16.58
N PHE A 702 -20.30 -0.16 16.96
CA PHE A 702 -20.80 0.95 16.13
C PHE A 702 -19.87 1.30 14.96
N GLU A 703 -18.56 1.09 15.09
CA GLU A 703 -17.61 1.31 14.01
C GLU A 703 -17.67 0.18 12.98
N SER A 704 -17.77 0.55 11.70
CA SER A 704 -17.79 -0.39 10.57
C SER A 704 -16.42 -0.60 9.91
N SER A 705 -15.44 0.25 10.21
CA SER A 705 -14.06 0.15 9.72
C SER A 705 -13.08 0.82 10.68
N GLY A 706 -11.80 0.45 10.57
CA GLY A 706 -10.71 1.13 11.26
C GLY A 706 -10.30 2.43 10.59
N SER A 707 -9.15 2.93 11.02
CA SER A 707 -8.40 3.99 10.34
C SER A 707 -7.56 3.43 9.19
N ASN A 708 -7.29 4.26 8.19
CA ASN A 708 -6.41 3.90 7.09
C ASN A 708 -4.96 3.75 7.59
N VAL A 709 -4.22 2.82 7.00
CA VAL A 709 -2.78 2.69 7.25
C VAL A 709 -2.07 3.68 6.33
N THR A 710 -1.33 4.61 6.92
CA THR A 710 -0.62 5.67 6.17
C THR A 710 0.84 5.71 6.59
N GLY A 711 1.70 6.14 5.69
CA GLY A 711 3.14 6.17 5.89
C GLY A 711 3.85 6.40 4.56
N GLN A 712 5.16 6.17 4.49
CA GLN A 712 6.00 6.30 3.30
C GLN A 712 7.06 5.23 3.15
N VAL A 713 7.17 4.65 1.96
CA VAL A 713 8.28 3.80 1.58
C VAL A 713 9.52 4.68 1.43
N VAL A 714 10.55 4.38 2.21
CA VAL A 714 11.75 5.21 2.34
C VAL A 714 12.46 5.34 0.99
N GLY A 715 12.60 6.57 0.48
CA GLY A 715 13.22 6.85 -0.83
C GLY A 715 12.40 6.37 -2.03
N LEU A 716 11.09 6.21 -1.85
CA LEU A 716 10.07 6.10 -2.87
C LEU A 716 9.03 7.15 -2.49
N GLY A 717 7.93 6.79 -1.81
CA GLY A 717 7.20 7.76 -0.98
C GLY A 717 5.96 7.23 -0.26
N ALA A 718 5.08 8.14 0.17
CA ALA A 718 3.88 7.84 0.96
C ALA A 718 2.86 6.76 0.45
N PHE A 719 1.83 6.50 1.24
CA PHE A 719 0.78 5.55 0.90
C PHE A 719 -0.41 5.79 1.80
N ASN A 720 -1.59 5.49 1.29
CA ASN A 720 -2.84 5.54 2.04
C ASN A 720 -3.68 4.31 1.74
N LEU A 721 -3.55 3.29 2.59
CA LEU A 721 -4.23 2.02 2.41
C LEU A 721 -5.54 2.03 3.19
N GLY A 722 -6.63 1.73 2.49
CA GLY A 722 -7.98 1.72 3.04
C GLY A 722 -8.11 0.85 4.29
N ALA A 723 -8.94 1.30 5.23
CA ALA A 723 -9.17 0.62 6.49
C ALA A 723 -9.79 -0.77 6.32
N ALA A 724 -9.37 -1.70 7.19
CA ALA A 724 -10.04 -2.98 7.36
C ALA A 724 -11.49 -2.77 7.83
N LYS A 725 -12.43 -3.51 7.25
CA LYS A 725 -13.83 -3.53 7.69
C LYS A 725 -13.97 -4.39 8.94
N TYR A 726 -14.73 -3.89 9.91
CA TYR A 726 -15.00 -4.62 11.15
C TYR A 726 -16.29 -5.42 11.04
N GLN A 727 -16.32 -6.58 11.70
CA GLN A 727 -17.55 -7.28 12.02
C GLN A 727 -18.27 -6.50 13.13
N GLN A 728 -19.50 -6.07 12.88
CA GLN A 728 -20.25 -5.24 13.82
C GLN A 728 -21.06 -6.06 14.82
N ASP A 729 -21.48 -7.27 14.48
CA ASP A 729 -22.38 -8.07 15.31
C ASP A 729 -21.82 -9.47 15.57
N TRP A 730 -21.82 -9.87 16.84
CA TRP A 730 -21.47 -11.23 17.23
C TRP A 730 -22.09 -11.66 18.55
N LEU A 731 -22.03 -12.97 18.81
CA LEU A 731 -22.43 -13.57 20.07
C LEU A 731 -21.20 -14.08 20.81
N ARG A 732 -21.23 -14.00 22.16
CA ARG A 732 -20.28 -14.69 23.04
C ARG A 732 -21.03 -15.60 24.00
N ALA A 733 -20.48 -16.79 24.20
CA ALA A 733 -20.90 -17.72 25.24
C ALA A 733 -19.72 -18.06 26.15
N GLY A 734 -19.97 -18.10 27.46
CA GLY A 734 -19.01 -18.50 28.47
C GLY A 734 -19.62 -19.54 29.40
N ALA A 735 -18.83 -20.55 29.77
CA ALA A 735 -19.22 -21.57 30.73
C ALA A 735 -18.05 -21.93 31.64
N GLY A 736 -18.33 -22.10 32.93
CA GLY A 736 -17.30 -22.28 33.92
C GLY A 736 -17.83 -22.74 35.27
N PHE A 737 -16.95 -22.69 36.27
CA PHE A 737 -17.30 -23.01 37.65
C PHE A 737 -16.55 -22.12 38.64
N GLU A 738 -17.10 -22.02 39.85
CA GLU A 738 -16.43 -21.48 41.02
C GLU A 738 -16.34 -22.52 42.12
N VAL A 739 -15.23 -22.51 42.86
CA VAL A 739 -15.02 -23.35 44.05
C VAL A 739 -14.54 -22.51 45.23
N ASP A 740 -15.22 -22.63 46.36
CA ASP A 740 -14.75 -22.04 47.62
C ASP A 740 -13.78 -22.97 48.34
N VAL A 741 -12.57 -22.48 48.63
CA VAL A 741 -11.49 -23.21 49.29
C VAL A 741 -10.87 -22.33 50.38
N SER A 742 -10.99 -22.75 51.64
CA SER A 742 -10.31 -22.13 52.79
C SER A 742 -10.50 -20.60 52.90
N GLY A 743 -11.71 -20.10 52.66
CA GLY A 743 -12.03 -18.65 52.71
C GLY A 743 -11.68 -17.86 51.46
N SER A 744 -11.29 -18.55 50.38
CA SER A 744 -11.03 -17.98 49.06
C SER A 744 -11.95 -18.61 48.01
N THR A 745 -12.13 -17.95 46.86
CA THR A 745 -12.87 -18.51 45.73
C THR A 745 -11.95 -18.61 44.51
N LEU A 746 -11.87 -19.80 43.92
CA LEU A 746 -11.30 -20.02 42.59
C LEU A 746 -12.42 -19.99 41.54
N SER A 747 -12.18 -19.35 40.41
CA SER A 747 -13.08 -19.29 39.26
C SER A 747 -12.32 -19.67 37.99
N LEU A 748 -12.94 -20.51 37.16
CA LEU A 748 -12.43 -20.86 35.84
C LEU A 748 -13.58 -20.79 34.83
N MET A 749 -13.38 -20.10 33.71
CA MET A 749 -14.36 -19.95 32.65
C MET A 749 -13.72 -20.08 31.27
N GLY A 750 -14.28 -20.96 30.43
CA GLY A 750 -14.00 -20.97 29.00
C GLY A 750 -14.98 -20.04 28.28
N ASN A 751 -14.48 -19.23 27.36
CA ASN A 751 -15.26 -18.30 26.55
C ASN A 751 -15.05 -18.61 25.06
N ALA A 752 -16.07 -18.37 24.26
CA ALA A 752 -16.01 -18.45 22.80
C ALA A 752 -16.92 -17.42 22.14
N THR A 753 -16.56 -16.98 20.94
CA THR A 753 -17.32 -16.01 20.13
C THR A 753 -17.72 -16.63 18.78
N THR A 754 -18.86 -16.21 18.23
CA THR A 754 -19.35 -16.78 16.94
C THR A 754 -18.62 -16.23 15.73
N LYS A 755 -18.25 -14.95 15.78
CA LYS A 755 -17.53 -14.12 14.79
C LYS A 755 -16.97 -12.90 15.54
N GLY A 756 -16.09 -12.11 14.94
CA GLY A 756 -15.70 -10.80 15.47
C GLY A 756 -14.20 -10.58 15.57
N GLU A 757 -13.82 -9.34 15.89
CA GLU A 757 -12.43 -8.95 16.15
C GLU A 757 -11.92 -9.46 17.51
N THR A 758 -12.78 -9.88 18.44
CA THR A 758 -12.35 -10.46 19.74
C THR A 758 -11.77 -11.87 19.59
N ALA A 759 -11.01 -12.35 20.59
CA ALA A 759 -10.44 -13.71 20.59
C ALA A 759 -11.51 -14.80 20.31
N SER A 760 -11.16 -15.80 19.50
CA SER A 760 -12.06 -16.89 19.09
C SER A 760 -12.49 -17.74 20.29
N ALA A 761 -11.52 -18.08 21.13
CA ALA A 761 -11.74 -18.72 22.41
C ALA A 761 -10.62 -18.36 23.38
N TRP A 762 -10.98 -18.21 24.65
CA TRP A 762 -10.00 -17.98 25.71
C TRP A 762 -10.48 -18.56 27.04
N VAL A 763 -9.52 -18.86 27.91
CA VAL A 763 -9.76 -19.31 29.28
C VAL A 763 -9.45 -18.16 30.22
N ALA A 764 -10.41 -17.84 31.07
CA ALA A 764 -10.26 -16.91 32.18
C ALA A 764 -10.10 -17.71 33.48
N ALA A 765 -9.07 -17.41 34.26
CA ALA A 765 -8.85 -17.96 35.59
C ALA A 765 -8.72 -16.84 36.61
N ASN A 766 -9.36 -16.98 37.78
CA ASN A 766 -9.34 -15.97 38.82
C ASN A 766 -9.34 -16.62 40.20
N TRP A 767 -8.50 -16.12 41.11
CA TRP A 767 -8.49 -16.50 42.51
C TRP A 767 -8.67 -15.24 43.37
N ARG A 768 -9.73 -15.22 44.19
CA ARG A 768 -10.06 -14.10 45.07
C ARG A 768 -10.13 -14.48 46.54
N VAL A 769 -9.81 -13.52 47.39
CA VAL A 769 -9.89 -13.62 48.86
C VAL A 769 -10.57 -12.36 49.39
N THR A 770 -11.47 -12.54 50.36
CA THR A 770 -12.18 -11.44 51.03
C THR A 770 -11.83 -11.46 52.53
N PHE A 771 -11.45 -10.33 53.12
CA PHE A 771 -10.98 -10.26 54.52
C PHE A 771 -11.44 -9.02 55.28
#